data_AF-W2TL57-F1
#
_entry.id   AF-W2TL57-F1
#
_cell.length_a   1.000
_cell.length_b   1.000
_cell.length_c   1.000
_cell.angle_alpha   90.00
_cell.angle_beta   90.00
_cell.angle_gamma   90.00
#
_symmetry.space_group_name_H-M   'P 1'
#
loop_
_entity.id
_entity.type
_entity.pdbx_description
1 polymer ?
#
loop_
_entity_poly.entity_id
_entity_poly.type
_entity_poly.pdbx_seq_one_letter_code
_entity_poly.pdbx_strand_id
1 'polypeptide(L)'
;MANDILYHEVAEIIRSVLAKEQSVRKAVYGNTQMRDDAASSVRNGEETVHEEPKCNPFGTRYLTDEDRVWEHNAWDNVNWSEEMEEHARKVVEIQKTQAVDDSKAKELVNEPAKQWDAFYSQHNNNFFKDRNWLLKEFPELDMNNYSGDSTVRVLEVGCGVGNTSLPLIQWDEHRRMFLYSCDYSDVAVQVLKQNDSYDSTRICGFVWDITQEPPVDAPAKDSLDYVVCIYVLSAIHPSKVRIAIDNLVALLKPGGMLLLKDYGRFDLTQLRFKKDRYIEENLYCRGDGTLVYFFTKDELDELLRAAGLVQKANFVDKRLIVNRAKQNKKSLLRLSCETLRFRSLFDEILKDPELRQIADDPEIKGDVNLAYVLLYEFLAGAGLGRASPRLRGVIYRHTKAIHDREKALAADGRGVAAIKESGQETESASLIPRYARINTLKWTKEEAIETLNSEDWNVIQISPEDDFAKRVGSMTEDEVLIDPHVENLLIFPHSNEFHRYWLVEQRYLILQDKASCLPAFLLDPPPGSQVFDTCAAPGMKTSHVASIIGGTGKVWAMDRSEERVGIMNQILEECGVENASVFHGDFLKTDVTDKKFSKVKYAIVDPPCSGSGMVKRLDELTGGNADKIRLEKLKNLQAMILKHALKFPKLQRAVYSTCSIHEEENEQVVDEVLLDTYVRQHFRLSPFVLPNWTHRGLGTYEFGNDCLRADPAKTLTNGFFVAVFERISESAHAEEGRIKERKKKHGEVSDAADAIEKKDNDKKRK
;
A
#
# COMPACT_ATOMS: atom_id res chain seq x y z
N MET A 1 6.30 -13.78 6.74
CA MET A 1 7.03 -13.86 8.02
C MET A 1 8.44 -13.26 8.00
N ALA A 2 9.38 -13.62 7.10
CA ALA A 2 10.67 -12.88 7.01
C ALA A 2 10.51 -11.49 6.39
N ASN A 3 9.65 -11.40 5.37
CA ASN A 3 9.11 -10.11 4.94
C ASN A 3 8.46 -9.41 6.13
N ASP A 4 7.58 -10.05 6.90
CA ASP A 4 6.91 -9.36 8.02
C ASP A 4 7.87 -8.76 9.07
N ILE A 5 9.01 -9.38 9.40
CA ILE A 5 9.96 -8.79 10.37
C ILE A 5 10.74 -7.63 9.75
N LEU A 6 11.32 -7.81 8.57
CA LEU A 6 12.08 -6.74 7.92
C LEU A 6 11.17 -5.57 7.52
N TYR A 7 9.97 -5.86 7.00
CA TYR A 7 8.95 -4.86 6.75
C TYR A 7 8.48 -4.23 8.06
N HIS A 8 8.43 -4.97 9.18
CA HIS A 8 8.15 -4.39 10.49
C HIS A 8 9.29 -3.49 10.96
N GLU A 9 10.56 -3.85 10.83
CA GLU A 9 11.71 -3.02 11.23
C GLU A 9 11.86 -1.79 10.35
N VAL A 10 11.71 -1.95 9.03
CA VAL A 10 11.62 -0.83 8.09
C VAL A 10 10.41 0.04 8.44
N ALA A 11 9.23 -0.54 8.70
CA ALA A 11 8.05 0.21 9.11
C ALA A 11 8.25 0.91 10.46
N GLU A 12 8.98 0.32 11.41
CA GLU A 12 9.32 0.93 12.69
C GLU A 12 10.26 2.12 12.51
N ILE A 13 11.34 1.99 11.72
CA ILE A 13 12.21 3.12 11.40
C ILE A 13 11.40 4.23 10.70
N ILE A 14 10.56 3.85 9.74
CA ILE A 14 9.65 4.76 9.04
C ILE A 14 8.72 5.47 10.03
N ARG A 15 8.09 4.72 10.95
CA ARG A 15 7.20 5.25 11.98
C ARG A 15 7.95 6.22 12.91
N SER A 16 9.12 5.84 13.41
CA SER A 16 9.98 6.67 14.26
C SER A 16 10.35 7.99 13.58
N VAL A 17 10.82 7.93 12.33
CA VAL A 17 11.18 9.12 11.54
C VAL A 17 9.95 9.99 11.26
N LEU A 18 8.82 9.39 10.87
CA LEU A 18 7.58 10.11 10.59
C LEU A 18 6.94 10.75 11.83
N ALA A 19 7.07 10.12 13.00
CA ALA A 19 6.47 10.58 14.24
C ALA A 19 7.23 11.74 14.89
N LYS A 20 8.56 11.82 14.70
CA LYS A 20 9.42 12.72 15.47
C LYS A 20 10.05 13.86 14.69
N GLU A 21 10.17 13.77 13.36
CA GLU A 21 10.92 14.81 12.64
C GLU A 21 10.39 15.20 11.25
N GLN A 22 9.76 16.38 11.20
CA GLN A 22 9.27 17.00 9.96
C GLN A 22 10.39 17.52 9.04
N SER A 23 11.60 17.77 9.55
CA SER A 23 12.79 18.21 8.80
C SER A 23 13.57 17.07 8.15
N VAL A 24 13.82 15.95 8.84
CA VAL A 24 14.32 14.71 8.20
C VAL A 24 13.31 14.22 7.16
N ARG A 25 12.01 14.46 7.38
CA ARG A 25 11.01 14.31 6.32
C ARG A 25 11.24 15.23 5.12
N LYS A 26 11.69 16.48 5.26
CA LYS A 26 12.04 17.33 4.09
C LYS A 26 13.34 16.90 3.41
N ALA A 27 14.29 16.41 4.19
CA ALA A 27 15.59 15.89 3.75
C ALA A 27 15.50 14.62 2.89
N VAL A 28 14.53 13.77 3.22
CA VAL A 28 14.33 12.44 2.64
C VAL A 28 13.22 12.46 1.58
N TYR A 29 12.26 13.39 1.66
CA TYR A 29 11.11 13.47 0.76
C TYR A 29 11.08 14.75 -0.11
N GLY A 30 12.03 15.67 0.08
CA GLY A 30 12.17 16.88 -0.76
C GLY A 30 13.24 16.67 -1.83
N ASN A 31 12.90 16.94 -3.07
CA ASN A 31 13.83 16.86 -4.19
C ASN A 31 14.93 17.94 -4.05
N THR A 32 16.14 17.60 -4.47
CA THR A 32 17.32 18.48 -4.43
C THR A 32 17.26 19.49 -5.59
N GLN A 33 17.14 20.77 -5.24
CA GLN A 33 17.52 22.00 -5.98
C GLN A 33 17.11 22.21 -7.45
N MET A 34 16.34 23.28 -7.69
CA MET A 34 16.66 24.25 -8.73
C MET A 34 17.10 25.55 -8.03
N ARG A 35 18.17 26.15 -8.57
CA ARG A 35 18.89 27.31 -8.03
C ARG A 35 18.04 28.58 -8.14
N ASP A 36 17.86 29.27 -7.02
CA ASP A 36 17.48 30.69 -7.00
C ASP A 36 18.70 31.54 -7.35
N ASP A 37 19.04 31.62 -8.63
CA ASP A 37 19.98 32.60 -9.18
C ASP A 37 19.23 33.61 -10.04
N ALA A 38 18.59 34.61 -9.41
CA ALA A 38 18.21 35.85 -10.09
C ALA A 38 17.89 36.98 -9.08
N ALA A 39 18.90 37.44 -8.35
CA ALA A 39 18.87 38.76 -7.71
C ALA A 39 20.16 39.51 -8.02
N SER A 40 20.19 40.21 -9.16
CA SER A 40 20.86 41.52 -9.34
C SER A 40 20.90 41.93 -10.81
N SER A 41 20.01 42.85 -11.20
CA SER A 41 20.41 44.01 -12.01
C SER A 41 19.28 45.03 -12.03
N VAL A 42 19.54 46.17 -11.37
CA VAL A 42 18.75 47.38 -11.49
C VAL A 42 19.09 48.04 -12.82
N ARG A 43 18.08 48.41 -13.61
CA ARG A 43 18.07 49.63 -14.44
C ARG A 43 16.64 49.99 -14.92
N ASN A 44 16.13 51.05 -14.31
CA ASN A 44 15.14 52.06 -14.70
C ASN A 44 14.23 51.86 -15.92
N GLY A 45 12.92 51.97 -15.66
CA GLY A 45 11.88 52.40 -16.59
C GLY A 45 10.57 52.57 -15.81
N GLU A 46 10.11 53.81 -15.66
CA GLU A 46 8.90 54.20 -14.93
C GLU A 46 7.64 53.64 -15.61
N GLU A 47 6.74 53.00 -14.85
CA GLU A 47 5.29 53.08 -15.06
C GLU A 47 4.51 52.47 -13.87
N THR A 48 3.66 53.33 -13.28
CA THR A 48 2.58 53.16 -12.28
C THR A 48 2.42 51.83 -11.53
N VAL A 49 2.64 51.91 -10.20
CA VAL A 49 2.39 50.88 -9.19
C VAL A 49 0.90 50.79 -8.86
N HIS A 50 0.26 49.67 -9.20
CA HIS A 50 -0.83 49.12 -8.39
C HIS A 50 -0.20 48.09 -7.44
N GLU A 51 -0.21 48.34 -6.13
CA GLU A 51 0.22 47.35 -5.14
C GLU A 51 -0.72 46.14 -5.19
N GLU A 52 -0.18 44.98 -5.59
CA GLU A 52 -0.90 43.72 -5.51
C GLU A 52 -1.18 43.36 -4.03
N PRO A 53 -2.36 42.78 -3.71
CA PRO A 53 -2.68 42.39 -2.35
C PRO A 53 -1.70 41.32 -1.85
N LYS A 54 -1.09 41.55 -0.68
CA LYS A 54 -0.31 40.56 0.08
C LYS A 54 -1.24 39.48 0.69
N CYS A 55 -1.85 38.64 -0.12
CA CYS A 55 -2.55 37.44 0.34
C CYS A 55 -2.74 36.45 -0.83
N ASN A 56 -2.17 35.25 -0.74
CA ASN A 56 -2.31 34.20 -1.76
C ASN A 56 -3.79 33.99 -2.15
N PRO A 57 -4.19 34.13 -3.42
CA PRO A 57 -5.56 33.86 -3.86
C PRO A 57 -5.85 32.35 -3.83
N PHE A 58 -6.99 31.96 -3.25
CA PHE A 58 -7.55 30.60 -3.42
C PHE A 58 -8.14 30.51 -4.84
N GLY A 59 -7.94 29.40 -5.56
CA GLY A 59 -8.50 29.20 -6.91
C GLY A 59 -7.55 29.48 -8.08
N THR A 60 -6.23 29.48 -7.86
CA THR A 60 -5.23 29.70 -8.93
C THR A 60 -4.32 28.49 -9.19
N ARG A 61 -4.45 27.42 -8.39
CA ARG A 61 -3.59 26.23 -8.51
C ARG A 61 -4.26 25.20 -9.40
N TYR A 62 -4.16 25.38 -10.71
CA TYR A 62 -4.71 24.45 -11.69
C TYR A 62 -3.71 23.35 -11.98
N LEU A 63 -4.15 22.09 -11.83
CA LEU A 63 -3.33 20.95 -12.23
C LEU A 63 -3.45 20.78 -13.75
N THR A 64 -2.57 21.44 -14.49
CA THR A 64 -2.53 21.36 -15.97
C THR A 64 -1.61 20.28 -16.49
N ASP A 65 -0.76 19.74 -15.62
CA ASP A 65 0.26 18.71 -15.92
C ASP A 65 0.32 17.74 -14.74
N GLU A 66 0.08 16.46 -15.00
CA GLU A 66 0.01 15.41 -13.98
C GLU A 66 1.35 15.21 -13.25
N ASP A 67 2.48 15.48 -13.90
CA ASP A 67 3.81 15.38 -13.28
C ASP A 67 3.99 16.42 -12.16
N ARG A 68 3.22 17.51 -12.22
CA ARG A 68 3.24 18.60 -11.25
C ARG A 68 2.37 18.34 -10.04
N VAL A 69 1.60 17.24 -9.98
CA VAL A 69 0.60 16.96 -8.93
C VAL A 69 1.13 17.09 -7.50
N TRP A 70 2.43 16.97 -7.30
CA TRP A 70 3.04 17.06 -5.99
C TRP A 70 3.49 18.47 -5.56
N GLU A 71 3.55 19.44 -6.48
CA GLU A 71 4.03 20.81 -6.23
C GLU A 71 3.15 21.58 -5.23
N HIS A 72 1.87 21.22 -5.15
CA HIS A 72 0.91 21.77 -4.17
C HIS A 72 0.30 20.67 -3.28
N ASN A 73 -0.19 21.05 -2.10
CA ASN A 73 -0.89 20.13 -1.19
C ASN A 73 -2.37 19.98 -1.55
N ALA A 74 -2.88 20.92 -2.33
CA ALA A 74 -4.19 20.88 -2.95
C ALA A 74 -4.14 21.57 -4.32
N TRP A 75 -4.87 21.03 -5.27
CA TRP A 75 -5.14 21.63 -6.58
C TRP A 75 -6.62 21.98 -6.68
N ASP A 76 -6.89 23.10 -7.33
CA ASP A 76 -8.20 23.70 -7.47
C ASP A 76 -8.81 23.31 -8.85
N ASN A 77 -10.14 23.15 -8.93
CA ASN A 77 -10.90 22.85 -10.15
C ASN A 77 -10.49 21.57 -10.91
N VAL A 78 -10.15 20.50 -10.18
CA VAL A 78 -9.76 19.22 -10.81
C VAL A 78 -10.99 18.44 -11.26
N ASN A 79 -11.02 18.06 -12.54
CA ASN A 79 -12.07 17.20 -13.09
C ASN A 79 -11.88 15.76 -12.66
N TRP A 80 -13.00 15.08 -12.40
CA TRP A 80 -12.99 13.65 -12.11
C TRP A 80 -12.93 12.87 -13.42
N SER A 81 -12.19 11.76 -13.42
CA SER A 81 -12.33 10.75 -14.47
C SER A 81 -13.61 9.93 -14.24
N GLU A 82 -14.08 9.26 -15.28
CA GLU A 82 -15.22 8.33 -15.19
C GLU A 82 -14.99 7.24 -14.13
N GLU A 83 -13.75 6.76 -14.00
CA GLU A 83 -13.36 5.77 -12.99
C GLU A 83 -13.50 6.30 -11.56
N MET A 84 -13.12 7.56 -11.31
CA MET A 84 -13.24 8.17 -9.99
C MET A 84 -14.71 8.34 -9.59
N GLU A 85 -15.55 8.70 -10.55
CA GLU A 85 -17.00 8.82 -10.35
C GLU A 85 -17.64 7.46 -10.07
N GLU A 86 -17.24 6.43 -10.81
CA GLU A 86 -17.71 5.07 -10.60
C GLU A 86 -17.27 4.50 -9.24
N HIS A 87 -16.04 4.78 -8.83
CA HIS A 87 -15.55 4.42 -7.50
C HIS A 87 -16.37 5.11 -6.40
N ALA A 88 -16.65 6.41 -6.53
CA ALA A 88 -17.47 7.14 -5.57
C ALA A 88 -18.89 6.55 -5.46
N ARG A 89 -19.50 6.17 -6.60
CA ARG A 89 -20.79 5.46 -6.62
C ARG A 89 -20.71 4.14 -5.84
N LYS A 90 -19.70 3.31 -6.10
CA LYS A 90 -19.49 2.03 -5.39
C LYS A 90 -19.33 2.23 -3.88
N VAL A 91 -18.60 3.26 -3.45
CA VAL A 91 -18.46 3.59 -2.01
C VAL A 91 -19.81 3.90 -1.38
N VAL A 92 -20.63 4.73 -2.04
CA VAL A 92 -21.98 5.06 -1.55
C VAL A 92 -22.88 3.82 -1.50
N GLU A 93 -22.83 2.93 -2.50
CA GLU A 93 -23.57 1.66 -2.48
C GLU A 93 -23.16 0.76 -1.30
N ILE A 94 -21.86 0.68 -0.99
CA ILE A 94 -21.39 -0.06 0.19
C ILE A 94 -21.92 0.58 1.48
N GLN A 95 -21.88 1.91 1.59
CA GLN A 95 -22.39 2.62 2.77
C GLN A 95 -23.89 2.37 3.01
N LYS A 96 -24.70 2.25 1.94
CA LYS A 96 -26.13 1.89 2.05
C LYS A 96 -26.35 0.55 2.74
N THR A 97 -25.47 -0.42 2.50
CA THR A 97 -25.54 -1.74 3.18
C THR A 97 -25.16 -1.70 4.67
N GLN A 98 -24.63 -0.56 5.14
CA GLN A 98 -24.14 -0.34 6.50
C GLN A 98 -24.85 0.85 7.16
N ALA A 99 -26.15 0.97 6.91
CA ALA A 99 -27.01 2.04 7.40
C ALA A 99 -27.12 2.07 8.94
N VAL A 100 -27.48 3.24 9.46
CA VAL A 100 -27.87 3.43 10.87
C VAL A 100 -29.14 2.62 11.14
N ASP A 101 -29.23 2.04 12.35
CA ASP A 101 -30.46 1.40 12.82
C ASP A 101 -31.68 2.35 12.77
N ASP A 102 -32.83 1.85 12.32
CA ASP A 102 -34.06 2.63 12.10
C ASP A 102 -34.52 3.41 13.34
N SER A 103 -34.36 2.86 14.54
CA SER A 103 -34.75 3.55 15.78
C SER A 103 -33.85 4.74 16.04
N LYS A 104 -32.54 4.56 15.83
CA LYS A 104 -31.55 5.62 16.00
C LYS A 104 -31.66 6.68 14.91
N ALA A 105 -31.94 6.29 13.67
CA ALA A 105 -32.19 7.21 12.57
C ALA A 105 -33.37 8.15 12.88
N LYS A 106 -34.48 7.60 13.39
CA LYS A 106 -35.65 8.40 13.81
C LYS A 106 -35.32 9.39 14.94
N GLU A 107 -34.52 8.98 15.93
CA GLU A 107 -34.11 9.87 17.01
C GLU A 107 -33.30 11.07 16.48
N LEU A 108 -32.31 10.80 15.61
CA LEU A 108 -31.45 11.84 15.03
C LEU A 108 -32.23 12.83 14.15
N VAL A 109 -33.23 12.36 13.41
CA VAL A 109 -34.06 13.20 12.54
C VAL A 109 -35.09 14.02 13.33
N ASN A 110 -35.63 13.47 14.42
CA ASN A 110 -36.66 14.15 15.22
C ASN A 110 -36.08 15.17 16.21
N GLU A 111 -34.87 14.95 16.73
CA GLU A 111 -34.23 15.81 17.73
C GLU A 111 -32.87 16.38 17.25
N PRO A 112 -32.79 17.07 16.08
CA PRO A 112 -31.51 17.59 15.57
C PRO A 112 -30.89 18.66 16.49
N ALA A 113 -31.74 19.40 17.22
CA ALA A 113 -31.35 20.37 18.27
C ALA A 113 -30.29 19.87 19.21
N LYS A 114 -30.61 18.71 19.78
CA LYS A 114 -29.91 18.11 20.90
C LYS A 114 -28.48 17.75 20.51
N GLN A 115 -28.27 17.42 19.23
CA GLN A 115 -26.94 17.11 18.70
C GLN A 115 -26.08 18.36 18.57
N TRP A 116 -26.64 19.48 18.09
CA TRP A 116 -25.93 20.75 17.99
C TRP A 116 -25.64 21.37 19.36
N ASP A 117 -26.58 21.33 20.30
CA ASP A 117 -26.35 21.82 21.67
C ASP A 117 -25.28 20.98 22.38
N ALA A 118 -25.33 19.65 22.24
CA ALA A 118 -24.29 18.76 22.77
C ALA A 118 -22.93 19.04 22.14
N PHE A 119 -22.89 19.30 20.83
CA PHE A 119 -21.68 19.65 20.10
C PHE A 119 -21.04 20.93 20.65
N TYR A 120 -21.80 22.04 20.73
CA TYR A 120 -21.28 23.32 21.21
C TYR A 120 -20.99 23.32 22.72
N SER A 121 -21.69 22.51 23.51
CA SER A 121 -21.38 22.32 24.93
C SER A 121 -20.03 21.64 25.16
N GLN A 122 -19.60 20.78 24.23
CA GLN A 122 -18.32 20.06 24.31
C GLN A 122 -17.18 20.81 23.64
N HIS A 123 -17.50 21.69 22.70
CA HIS A 123 -16.54 22.41 21.87
C HIS A 123 -16.72 23.91 22.08
N ASN A 124 -15.97 24.46 23.04
CA ASN A 124 -15.84 25.91 23.26
C ASN A 124 -15.40 26.66 21.98
N ASN A 125 -15.16 27.97 22.08
CA ASN A 125 -14.86 28.96 21.02
C ASN A 125 -13.77 28.62 19.94
N ASN A 126 -13.14 27.44 19.96
CA ASN A 126 -11.94 27.12 19.19
C ASN A 126 -12.10 26.01 18.13
N PHE A 127 -13.31 25.46 17.92
CA PHE A 127 -13.47 24.33 16.99
C PHE A 127 -13.39 24.77 15.52
N PHE A 128 -14.17 25.77 15.13
CA PHE A 128 -14.11 26.37 13.81
C PHE A 128 -13.11 27.53 13.81
N LYS A 129 -12.46 27.75 12.66
CA LYS A 129 -11.58 28.91 12.46
C LYS A 129 -12.38 30.06 11.85
N ASP A 130 -11.91 31.27 12.11
CA ASP A 130 -12.40 32.47 11.42
C ASP A 130 -12.33 32.30 9.90
N ARG A 131 -13.41 32.68 9.23
CA ARG A 131 -13.58 32.54 7.78
C ARG A 131 -12.88 33.66 7.03
N ASN A 132 -11.55 33.77 7.19
CA ASN A 132 -10.71 34.76 6.50
C ASN A 132 -10.75 34.70 4.96
N TRP A 133 -11.38 33.66 4.39
CA TRP A 133 -11.63 33.51 2.96
C TRP A 133 -12.94 34.14 2.49
N LEU A 134 -13.82 34.58 3.39
CA LEU A 134 -15.19 34.95 3.09
C LEU A 134 -15.30 36.03 2.00
N LEU A 135 -14.59 37.15 2.14
CA LEU A 135 -14.64 38.25 1.16
C LEU A 135 -14.06 37.87 -0.22
N LYS A 136 -13.27 36.79 -0.29
CA LYS A 136 -12.77 36.28 -1.58
C LYS A 136 -13.85 35.51 -2.33
N GLU A 137 -14.68 34.75 -1.61
CA GLU A 137 -15.78 33.98 -2.21
C GLU A 137 -17.06 34.82 -2.37
N PHE A 138 -17.26 35.79 -1.48
CA PHE A 138 -18.42 36.68 -1.43
C PHE A 138 -17.97 38.14 -1.36
N PRO A 139 -17.43 38.69 -2.46
CA PRO A 139 -16.96 40.08 -2.52
C PRO A 139 -18.09 41.10 -2.30
N GLU A 140 -19.35 40.70 -2.43
CA GLU A 140 -20.52 41.52 -2.13
C GLU A 140 -20.58 41.95 -0.65
N LEU A 141 -19.91 41.22 0.25
CA LEU A 141 -19.83 41.56 1.66
C LEU A 141 -18.70 42.55 1.99
N ASP A 142 -17.83 42.89 1.03
CA ASP A 142 -16.76 43.87 1.24
C ASP A 142 -17.33 45.30 1.17
N MET A 143 -17.36 45.97 2.32
CA MET A 143 -17.91 47.32 2.44
C MET A 143 -17.16 48.35 1.60
N ASN A 144 -15.91 48.09 1.21
CA ASN A 144 -15.14 48.98 0.32
C ASN A 144 -15.75 49.10 -1.09
N ASN A 145 -16.62 48.15 -1.47
CA ASN A 145 -17.32 48.17 -2.76
C ASN A 145 -18.54 49.12 -2.79
N TYR A 146 -18.88 49.76 -1.67
CA TYR A 146 -20.06 50.61 -1.53
C TYR A 146 -19.68 52.08 -1.30
N SER A 147 -20.55 53.01 -1.70
CA SER A 147 -20.37 54.43 -1.40
C SER A 147 -20.38 54.68 0.12
N GLY A 148 -19.69 55.74 0.56
CA GLY A 148 -19.50 56.05 1.99
C GLY A 148 -20.79 56.26 2.80
N ASP A 149 -21.90 56.60 2.16
CA ASP A 149 -23.20 56.81 2.81
C ASP A 149 -24.08 55.56 2.83
N SER A 150 -23.67 54.48 2.16
CA SER A 150 -24.44 53.24 2.07
C SER A 150 -24.35 52.43 3.36
N THR A 151 -25.49 51.93 3.84
CA THR A 151 -25.58 50.94 4.93
C THR A 151 -26.03 49.59 4.37
N VAL A 152 -25.55 48.50 4.98
CA VAL A 152 -25.83 47.13 4.53
C VAL A 152 -26.29 46.28 5.70
N ARG A 153 -27.37 45.51 5.50
CA ARG A 153 -27.98 44.62 6.49
C ARG A 153 -27.82 43.17 6.05
N VAL A 154 -27.15 42.39 6.88
CA VAL A 154 -26.79 41.00 6.56
C VAL A 154 -27.34 40.07 7.63
N LEU A 155 -27.85 38.90 7.23
CA LEU A 155 -28.14 37.79 8.13
C LEU A 155 -27.13 36.67 7.92
N GLU A 156 -26.34 36.33 8.94
CA GLU A 156 -25.64 35.05 9.02
C GLU A 156 -26.55 33.99 9.64
N VAL A 157 -26.77 32.90 8.90
CA VAL A 157 -27.50 31.73 9.36
C VAL A 157 -26.51 30.63 9.75
N GLY A 158 -26.73 29.97 10.88
CA GLY A 158 -25.79 29.01 11.45
C GLY A 158 -24.52 29.69 11.93
N CYS A 159 -24.67 30.78 12.69
CA CYS A 159 -23.55 31.63 13.09
C CYS A 159 -22.54 30.93 14.01
N GLY A 160 -22.94 29.83 14.65
CA GLY A 160 -22.17 29.19 15.70
C GLY A 160 -21.74 30.21 16.74
N VAL A 161 -20.44 30.25 17.01
CA VAL A 161 -19.83 31.17 17.96
C VAL A 161 -19.30 32.48 17.33
N GLY A 162 -19.63 32.77 16.05
CA GLY A 162 -19.30 34.05 15.41
C GLY A 162 -18.13 34.08 14.43
N ASN A 163 -17.70 32.93 13.93
CA ASN A 163 -16.53 32.79 13.03
C ASN A 163 -16.69 33.48 11.65
N THR A 164 -17.89 34.02 11.34
CA THR A 164 -18.14 34.87 10.17
C THR A 164 -18.53 36.29 10.60
N SER A 165 -19.51 36.41 11.51
CA SER A 165 -20.00 37.70 12.01
C SER A 165 -18.90 38.57 12.64
N LEU A 166 -18.05 38.00 13.51
CA LEU A 166 -17.04 38.79 14.22
C LEU A 166 -15.95 39.34 13.28
N PRO A 167 -15.36 38.53 12.37
CA PRO A 167 -14.45 39.06 11.35
C PRO A 167 -15.09 40.11 10.43
N LEU A 168 -16.34 39.91 9.99
CA LEU A 168 -17.03 40.88 9.13
C LEU A 168 -17.18 42.26 9.77
N ILE A 169 -17.58 42.32 11.04
CA ILE A 169 -17.67 43.58 11.79
C ILE A 169 -16.31 44.24 11.97
N GLN A 170 -15.25 43.45 12.15
CA GLN A 170 -13.88 43.95 12.27
C GLN A 170 -13.36 44.52 10.93
N TRP A 171 -13.70 43.91 9.80
CA TRP A 171 -13.31 44.40 8.47
C TRP A 171 -14.08 45.65 8.04
N ASP A 172 -15.31 45.85 8.51
CA ASP A 172 -16.05 47.09 8.29
C ASP A 172 -15.65 48.20 9.28
N GLU A 173 -14.53 48.84 8.98
CA GLU A 173 -13.92 49.94 9.76
C GLU A 173 -14.87 51.14 9.93
N HIS A 174 -15.75 51.37 8.96
CA HIS A 174 -16.65 52.54 8.92
C HIS A 174 -17.99 52.31 9.64
N ARG A 175 -18.22 51.12 10.22
CA ARG A 175 -19.43 50.78 10.99
C ARG A 175 -20.74 50.95 10.21
N ARG A 176 -20.72 50.63 8.91
CA ARG A 176 -21.85 50.76 7.97
C ARG A 176 -22.68 49.49 7.81
N MET A 177 -22.18 48.35 8.30
CA MET A 177 -22.84 47.05 8.30
C MET A 177 -23.53 46.77 9.63
N PHE A 178 -24.78 46.29 9.55
CA PHE A 178 -25.52 45.69 10.66
C PHE A 178 -25.72 44.20 10.39
N LEU A 179 -25.31 43.37 11.34
CA LEU A 179 -25.35 41.91 11.25
C LEU A 179 -26.43 41.33 12.16
N TYR A 180 -27.29 40.53 11.57
CA TYR A 180 -28.12 39.58 12.28
C TYR A 180 -27.40 38.23 12.27
N SER A 181 -27.33 37.56 13.41
CA SER A 181 -26.61 36.29 13.55
C SER A 181 -27.54 35.31 14.23
N CYS A 182 -28.00 34.30 13.50
CA CYS A 182 -28.86 33.27 14.07
C CYS A 182 -28.21 31.90 14.04
N ASP A 183 -28.50 31.12 15.07
CA ASP A 183 -28.19 29.71 15.12
C ASP A 183 -29.39 28.94 15.66
N TYR A 184 -29.48 27.68 15.28
CA TYR A 184 -30.45 26.76 15.86
C TYR A 184 -30.13 26.53 17.35
N SER A 185 -28.84 26.50 17.71
CA SER A 185 -28.36 26.21 19.07
C SER A 185 -28.36 27.45 19.98
N ASP A 186 -29.01 27.33 21.14
CA ASP A 186 -28.99 28.42 22.14
C ASP A 186 -27.58 28.64 22.73
N VAL A 187 -26.81 27.56 22.87
CA VAL A 187 -25.46 27.57 23.44
C VAL A 187 -24.53 28.36 22.53
N ALA A 188 -24.61 28.12 21.22
CA ALA A 188 -23.83 28.83 20.22
C ALA A 188 -24.06 30.35 20.29
N VAL A 189 -25.33 30.78 20.31
CA VAL A 189 -25.70 32.19 20.39
C VAL A 189 -25.26 32.82 21.72
N GLN A 190 -25.34 32.10 22.83
CA GLN A 190 -24.83 32.58 24.12
C GLN A 190 -23.33 32.80 24.08
N VAL A 191 -22.56 31.86 23.52
CA VAL A 191 -21.10 31.99 23.39
C VAL A 191 -20.72 33.16 22.47
N LEU A 192 -21.43 33.34 21.35
CA LEU A 192 -21.26 34.50 20.48
C LEU A 192 -21.43 35.81 21.26
N LYS A 193 -22.50 35.94 22.04
CA LYS A 193 -22.82 37.15 22.82
C LYS A 193 -21.83 37.43 23.96
N GLN A 194 -21.15 36.41 24.45
CA GLN A 194 -20.12 36.52 25.51
C GLN A 194 -18.74 36.88 24.96
N ASN A 195 -18.56 36.91 23.63
CA ASN A 195 -17.28 37.28 23.03
C ASN A 195 -16.98 38.76 23.24
N ASP A 196 -15.74 39.10 23.63
CA ASP A 196 -15.31 40.48 23.85
C ASP A 196 -15.44 41.39 22.61
N SER A 197 -15.43 40.80 21.41
CA SER A 197 -15.62 41.51 20.14
C SER A 197 -17.10 41.69 19.76
N TYR A 198 -18.04 41.16 20.55
CA TYR A 198 -19.47 41.30 20.28
C TYR A 198 -19.95 42.72 20.59
N ASP A 199 -20.37 43.43 19.55
CA ASP A 199 -20.94 44.78 19.67
C ASP A 199 -22.45 44.74 19.42
N SER A 200 -23.25 44.85 20.49
CA SER A 200 -24.72 44.84 20.41
C SER A 200 -25.32 45.98 19.58
N THR A 201 -24.55 47.02 19.26
CA THR A 201 -25.00 48.10 18.37
C THR A 201 -24.86 47.75 16.89
N ARG A 202 -24.09 46.68 16.58
CA ARG A 202 -23.78 46.24 15.22
C ARG A 202 -24.17 44.80 14.93
N ILE A 203 -24.34 43.97 15.97
CA ILE A 203 -24.69 42.56 15.87
C ILE A 203 -25.93 42.28 16.73
N CYS A 204 -26.92 41.59 16.14
CA CYS A 204 -28.06 41.03 16.82
C CYS A 204 -28.01 39.49 16.74
N GLY A 205 -27.53 38.86 17.81
CA GLY A 205 -27.54 37.40 17.96
C GLY A 205 -28.89 36.90 18.47
N PHE A 206 -29.49 35.88 17.85
CA PHE A 206 -30.75 35.28 18.31
C PHE A 206 -30.87 33.80 17.93
N VAL A 207 -31.72 33.05 18.65
CA VAL A 207 -31.94 31.63 18.38
C VAL A 207 -33.08 31.48 17.39
N TRP A 208 -32.86 30.73 16.32
CA TRP A 208 -33.89 30.46 15.32
C TRP A 208 -33.67 29.13 14.59
N ASP A 209 -34.65 28.23 14.71
CA ASP A 209 -34.83 27.16 13.73
C ASP A 209 -35.49 27.74 12.48
N ILE A 210 -34.69 27.95 11.43
CA ILE A 210 -35.15 28.54 10.16
C ILE A 210 -36.23 27.70 9.45
N THR A 211 -36.50 26.48 9.90
CA THR A 211 -37.63 25.66 9.42
C THR A 211 -38.95 26.00 10.10
N GLN A 212 -38.94 26.91 11.08
CA GLN A 212 -40.09 27.42 11.82
C GLN A 212 -40.33 28.90 11.51
N GLU A 213 -41.47 29.42 11.94
CA GLU A 213 -41.80 30.85 11.84
C GLU A 213 -40.71 31.74 12.48
N PRO A 214 -40.36 32.88 11.85
CA PRO A 214 -39.34 33.79 12.39
C PRO A 214 -39.70 34.31 13.80
N PRO A 215 -38.76 34.31 14.76
CA PRO A 215 -38.97 34.91 16.07
C PRO A 215 -39.05 36.44 15.99
N VAL A 216 -39.47 37.08 17.09
CA VAL A 216 -39.59 38.55 17.17
C VAL A 216 -38.25 39.27 16.94
N ASP A 217 -37.14 38.65 17.32
CA ASP A 217 -35.79 39.20 17.13
C ASP A 217 -35.29 39.05 15.68
N ALA A 218 -35.98 38.28 14.83
CA ALA A 218 -35.60 38.11 13.45
C ALA A 218 -35.79 39.43 12.65
N PRO A 219 -35.04 39.61 11.56
CA PRO A 219 -35.23 40.73 10.65
C PRO A 219 -36.68 40.84 10.16
N ALA A 220 -37.14 42.06 9.89
CA ALA A 220 -38.42 42.25 9.21
C ALA A 220 -38.35 41.68 7.77
N LYS A 221 -39.51 41.33 7.22
CA LYS A 221 -39.62 40.98 5.80
C LYS A 221 -39.13 42.12 4.91
N ASP A 222 -38.56 41.76 3.77
CA ASP A 222 -38.02 42.71 2.77
C ASP A 222 -36.99 43.72 3.33
N SER A 223 -36.20 43.33 4.34
CA SER A 223 -35.31 44.25 5.06
C SER A 223 -33.81 43.97 4.90
N LEU A 224 -33.43 42.80 4.37
CA LEU A 224 -32.04 42.40 4.23
C LEU A 224 -31.49 42.63 2.83
N ASP A 225 -30.22 43.04 2.77
CA ASP A 225 -29.42 43.08 1.56
C ASP A 225 -28.87 41.68 1.23
N TYR A 226 -28.35 40.99 2.25
CA TYR A 226 -27.70 39.70 2.10
C TYR A 226 -28.15 38.70 3.17
N VAL A 227 -28.32 37.45 2.76
CA VAL A 227 -28.38 36.30 3.66
C VAL A 227 -27.18 35.41 3.36
N VAL A 228 -26.44 34.99 4.38
CA VAL A 228 -25.24 34.16 4.26
C VAL A 228 -25.51 32.81 4.91
N CYS A 229 -25.38 31.74 4.13
CA CYS A 229 -25.52 30.35 4.57
C CYS A 229 -24.24 29.57 4.23
N ILE A 230 -23.52 29.10 5.26
CA ILE A 230 -22.28 28.32 5.07
C ILE A 230 -22.40 27.00 5.82
N TYR A 231 -22.57 25.91 5.08
CA TYR A 231 -22.82 24.55 5.58
C TYR A 231 -24.09 24.43 6.42
N VAL A 232 -25.15 25.13 6.01
CA VAL A 232 -26.40 25.25 6.76
C VAL A 232 -27.49 24.37 6.16
N LEU A 233 -27.75 24.50 4.86
CA LEU A 233 -28.86 23.78 4.23
C LEU A 233 -28.60 22.27 4.26
N SER A 234 -27.33 21.85 4.19
CA SER A 234 -26.96 20.44 4.36
C SER A 234 -27.23 19.91 5.75
N ALA A 235 -27.26 20.75 6.79
CA ALA A 235 -27.56 20.30 8.15
C ALA A 235 -29.07 20.08 8.38
N ILE A 236 -29.91 20.42 7.41
CA ILE A 236 -31.38 20.34 7.49
C ILE A 236 -31.86 19.11 6.74
N HIS A 237 -32.84 18.42 7.33
CA HIS A 237 -33.49 17.30 6.67
C HIS A 237 -34.12 17.74 5.33
N PRO A 238 -33.94 16.99 4.21
CA PRO A 238 -34.33 17.44 2.87
C PRO A 238 -35.80 17.86 2.76
N SER A 239 -36.70 17.19 3.49
CA SER A 239 -38.13 17.55 3.54
C SER A 239 -38.44 18.95 4.11
N LYS A 240 -37.50 19.57 4.85
CA LYS A 240 -37.66 20.90 5.47
C LYS A 240 -36.84 21.99 4.79
N VAL A 241 -35.91 21.64 3.89
CA VAL A 241 -35.03 22.61 3.21
C VAL A 241 -35.83 23.66 2.45
N ARG A 242 -36.95 23.27 1.82
CA ARG A 242 -37.79 24.20 1.09
C ARG A 242 -38.37 25.31 1.98
N ILE A 243 -38.92 24.93 3.13
CA ILE A 243 -39.47 25.87 4.11
C ILE A 243 -38.39 26.82 4.62
N ALA A 244 -37.19 26.29 4.91
CA ALA A 244 -36.05 27.11 5.30
C ALA A 244 -35.68 28.16 4.25
N ILE A 245 -35.59 27.76 2.97
CA ILE A 245 -35.29 28.70 1.88
C ILE A 245 -36.39 29.76 1.77
N ASP A 246 -37.67 29.37 1.77
CA ASP A 246 -38.79 30.32 1.64
C ASP A 246 -38.79 31.36 2.79
N ASN A 247 -38.50 30.92 4.03
CA ASN A 247 -38.37 31.80 5.18
C ASN A 247 -37.22 32.81 5.03
N LEU A 248 -36.05 32.36 4.55
CA LEU A 248 -34.89 33.23 4.35
C LEU A 248 -35.12 34.22 3.20
N VAL A 249 -35.69 33.76 2.09
CA VAL A 249 -35.98 34.61 0.93
C VAL A 249 -36.99 35.69 1.26
N ALA A 250 -37.99 35.42 2.11
CA ALA A 250 -38.95 36.41 2.55
C ALA A 250 -38.34 37.60 3.34
N LEU A 251 -37.12 37.45 3.86
CA LEU A 251 -36.40 38.52 4.55
C LEU A 251 -35.61 39.43 3.60
N LEU A 252 -35.31 38.96 2.39
CA LEU A 252 -34.55 39.71 1.39
C LEU A 252 -35.43 40.78 0.74
N LYS A 253 -34.89 41.99 0.65
CA LYS A 253 -35.53 43.06 -0.14
C LYS A 253 -35.45 42.74 -1.65
N PRO A 254 -36.25 43.40 -2.51
CA PRO A 254 -36.07 43.30 -3.96
C PRO A 254 -34.62 43.64 -4.36
N GLY A 255 -33.95 42.70 -5.02
CA GLY A 255 -32.54 42.82 -5.40
C GLY A 255 -31.52 42.35 -4.35
N GLY A 256 -31.97 41.93 -3.16
CA GLY A 256 -31.12 41.25 -2.17
C GLY A 256 -30.65 39.88 -2.64
N MET A 257 -29.60 39.36 -2.01
CA MET A 257 -28.91 38.13 -2.45
C MET A 257 -28.78 37.10 -1.32
N LEU A 258 -29.00 35.83 -1.66
CA LEU A 258 -28.61 34.69 -0.84
C LEU A 258 -27.21 34.22 -1.28
N LEU A 259 -26.27 34.25 -0.35
CA LEU A 259 -24.88 33.83 -0.52
C LEU A 259 -24.70 32.46 0.15
N LEU A 260 -24.47 31.42 -0.64
CA LEU A 260 -24.56 30.03 -0.19
C LEU A 260 -23.28 29.24 -0.49
N LYS A 261 -22.82 28.48 0.50
CA LYS A 261 -21.78 27.45 0.35
C LYS A 261 -22.16 26.22 1.16
N ASP A 262 -22.33 25.08 0.51
CA ASP A 262 -22.79 23.85 1.17
C ASP A 262 -22.12 22.58 0.61
N TYR A 263 -22.40 21.41 1.19
CA TYR A 263 -21.80 20.14 0.75
C TYR A 263 -22.39 19.64 -0.57
N GLY A 264 -21.51 19.31 -1.51
CA GLY A 264 -21.86 18.70 -2.79
C GLY A 264 -21.85 17.18 -2.75
N ARG A 265 -22.60 16.55 -3.66
CA ARG A 265 -22.60 15.10 -3.86
C ARG A 265 -21.19 14.58 -4.13
N PHE A 266 -20.87 13.45 -3.50
CA PHE A 266 -19.57 12.80 -3.50
C PHE A 266 -18.43 13.64 -2.88
N ASP A 267 -18.76 14.63 -2.05
CA ASP A 267 -17.76 15.30 -1.22
C ASP A 267 -16.94 14.27 -0.43
N LEU A 268 -15.67 14.57 -0.22
CA LEU A 268 -14.75 13.66 0.47
C LEU A 268 -15.24 13.32 1.89
N THR A 269 -15.99 14.21 2.52
CA THR A 269 -16.71 13.96 3.78
C THR A 269 -17.70 12.81 3.62
N GLN A 270 -18.52 12.80 2.56
CA GLN A 270 -19.47 11.73 2.25
C GLN A 270 -18.75 10.40 2.05
N LEU A 271 -17.72 10.39 1.20
CA LEU A 271 -17.01 9.15 0.81
C LEU A 271 -16.19 8.53 1.95
N ARG A 272 -15.92 9.28 3.03
CA ARG A 272 -15.15 8.81 4.18
C ARG A 272 -16.01 8.31 5.34
N PHE A 273 -17.33 8.42 5.25
CA PHE A 273 -18.18 7.89 6.30
C PHE A 273 -17.97 6.38 6.44
N LYS A 274 -17.80 5.98 7.71
CA LYS A 274 -17.71 4.58 8.13
C LYS A 274 -19.14 4.02 8.28
N LYS A 275 -19.23 2.74 8.65
CA LYS A 275 -20.49 2.09 9.03
C LYS A 275 -21.28 2.90 10.05
N ASP A 276 -22.60 2.69 10.07
CA ASP A 276 -23.55 3.30 11.01
C ASP A 276 -23.62 4.83 10.88
N ARG A 277 -23.58 5.34 9.64
CA ARG A 277 -23.68 6.78 9.33
C ARG A 277 -24.71 7.14 8.25
N TYR A 278 -25.00 6.22 7.34
CA TYR A 278 -26.01 6.42 6.30
C TYR A 278 -27.42 6.39 6.91
N ILE A 279 -28.27 7.37 6.60
CA ILE A 279 -29.66 7.46 7.07
C ILE A 279 -30.64 7.19 5.93
N GLU A 280 -30.64 8.05 4.92
CA GLU A 280 -31.46 7.93 3.70
C GLU A 280 -30.67 8.47 2.50
N GLU A 281 -31.29 8.51 1.31
CA GLU A 281 -30.58 8.90 0.10
C GLU A 281 -29.92 10.28 0.24
N ASN A 282 -28.58 10.29 0.15
CA ASN A 282 -27.71 11.45 0.36
C ASN A 282 -27.77 12.11 1.75
N LEU A 283 -28.52 11.56 2.72
CA LEU A 283 -28.58 12.03 4.11
C LEU A 283 -27.79 11.10 5.05
N TYR A 284 -26.92 11.70 5.86
CA TYR A 284 -26.05 11.00 6.80
C TYR A 284 -26.07 11.68 8.16
N CYS A 285 -25.63 10.96 9.20
CA CYS A 285 -25.16 11.57 10.44
C CYS A 285 -23.63 11.60 10.51
N ARG A 286 -23.11 12.66 11.10
CA ARG A 286 -21.70 12.83 11.42
C ARG A 286 -21.32 12.07 12.68
N GLY A 287 -20.02 12.07 12.99
CA GLY A 287 -19.44 11.46 14.19
C GLY A 287 -20.16 11.85 15.48
N ASP A 288 -20.50 13.13 15.57
CA ASP A 288 -21.18 13.81 16.68
C ASP A 288 -22.72 13.69 16.66
N GLY A 289 -23.30 12.99 15.67
CA GLY A 289 -24.74 12.81 15.54
C GLY A 289 -25.44 13.91 14.73
N THR A 290 -24.77 15.00 14.37
CA THR A 290 -25.39 16.06 13.54
C THR A 290 -25.66 15.57 12.11
N LEU A 291 -26.73 16.08 11.49
CA LEU A 291 -27.12 15.69 10.13
C LEU A 291 -26.24 16.35 9.07
N VAL A 292 -26.10 15.69 7.93
CA VAL A 292 -25.51 16.26 6.71
C VAL A 292 -26.13 15.63 5.47
N TYR A 293 -26.65 16.48 4.59
CA TYR A 293 -27.18 16.16 3.28
C TYR A 293 -26.23 16.64 2.19
N PHE A 294 -26.09 15.86 1.11
CA PHE A 294 -25.18 16.16 0.01
C PHE A 294 -25.94 16.47 -1.27
N PHE A 295 -25.95 17.74 -1.67
CA PHE A 295 -26.73 18.23 -2.81
C PHE A 295 -26.04 17.97 -4.15
N THR A 296 -26.83 17.72 -5.18
CA THR A 296 -26.36 18.00 -6.55
C THR A 296 -26.46 19.49 -6.86
N LYS A 297 -25.66 19.96 -7.82
CA LYS A 297 -25.69 21.36 -8.27
C LYS A 297 -27.08 21.76 -8.78
N ASP A 298 -27.70 20.88 -9.55
CA ASP A 298 -28.96 21.14 -10.23
C ASP A 298 -30.15 21.11 -9.26
N GLU A 299 -30.17 20.13 -8.34
CA GLU A 299 -31.17 20.06 -7.27
C GLU A 299 -31.23 21.34 -6.42
N LEU A 300 -30.06 21.87 -6.06
CA LEU A 300 -29.98 23.09 -5.26
C LEU A 300 -30.44 24.32 -6.06
N ASP A 301 -30.07 24.41 -7.35
CA ASP A 301 -30.53 25.50 -8.23
C ASP A 301 -32.05 25.48 -8.41
N GLU A 302 -32.63 24.29 -8.63
CA GLU A 302 -34.08 24.11 -8.74
C GLU A 302 -34.81 24.58 -7.48
N LEU A 303 -34.35 24.19 -6.29
CA LEU A 303 -34.93 24.62 -5.02
C LEU A 303 -34.91 26.14 -4.85
N LEU A 304 -33.79 26.78 -5.17
CA LEU A 304 -33.60 28.22 -5.02
C LEU A 304 -34.43 29.03 -6.03
N ARG A 305 -34.46 28.60 -7.30
CA ARG A 305 -35.28 29.24 -8.34
C ARG A 305 -36.76 29.13 -8.02
N ALA A 306 -37.19 27.99 -7.52
CA ALA A 306 -38.58 27.79 -7.15
C ALA A 306 -39.00 28.66 -5.95
N ALA A 307 -38.06 29.19 -5.16
CA ALA A 307 -38.29 30.20 -4.13
C ALA A 307 -38.27 31.65 -4.68
N GLY A 308 -38.08 31.84 -5.99
CA GLY A 308 -38.11 33.15 -6.64
C GLY A 308 -36.74 33.82 -6.81
N LEU A 309 -35.65 33.12 -6.49
CA LEU A 309 -34.30 33.65 -6.69
C LEU A 309 -33.84 33.51 -8.15
N VAL A 310 -33.00 34.44 -8.59
CA VAL A 310 -32.33 34.40 -9.90
C VAL A 310 -30.87 34.03 -9.68
N GLN A 311 -30.42 32.94 -10.32
CA GLN A 311 -29.02 32.50 -10.24
C GLN A 311 -28.06 33.58 -10.77
N LYS A 312 -27.20 34.10 -9.91
CA LYS A 312 -26.07 34.97 -10.28
C LYS A 312 -24.79 34.19 -10.55
N ALA A 313 -24.50 33.22 -9.68
CA ALA A 313 -23.34 32.35 -9.74
C ALA A 313 -23.71 30.96 -9.19
N ASN A 314 -23.19 29.91 -9.80
CA ASN A 314 -23.38 28.53 -9.32
C ASN A 314 -22.18 27.68 -9.74
N PHE A 315 -21.28 27.42 -8.79
CA PHE A 315 -20.00 26.75 -9.01
C PHE A 315 -19.89 25.51 -8.11
N VAL A 316 -19.13 24.52 -8.58
CA VAL A 316 -18.76 23.34 -7.79
C VAL A 316 -17.26 23.39 -7.57
N ASP A 317 -16.84 23.47 -6.31
CA ASP A 317 -15.42 23.48 -5.94
C ASP A 317 -14.88 22.05 -5.85
N LYS A 318 -14.18 21.61 -6.90
CA LYS A 318 -13.52 20.28 -6.94
C LYS A 318 -12.04 20.42 -6.60
N ARG A 319 -11.64 19.89 -5.45
CA ARG A 319 -10.24 19.94 -4.99
C ARG A 319 -9.58 18.57 -4.98
N LEU A 320 -8.41 18.47 -5.58
CA LEU A 320 -7.54 17.31 -5.39
C LEU A 320 -6.62 17.56 -4.20
N ILE A 321 -6.78 16.79 -3.13
CA ILE A 321 -5.90 16.86 -1.96
C ILE A 321 -4.80 15.80 -2.11
N VAL A 322 -3.55 16.27 -2.15
CA VAL A 322 -2.40 15.41 -2.39
C VAL A 322 -1.75 15.05 -1.06
N ASN A 323 -1.88 13.78 -0.66
CA ASN A 323 -1.15 13.28 0.51
C ASN A 323 0.32 13.08 0.14
N ARG A 324 1.11 14.14 0.31
CA ARG A 324 2.56 14.14 0.04
C ARG A 324 3.36 13.09 0.82
N ALA A 325 2.79 12.47 1.86
CA ALA A 325 3.43 11.31 2.50
C ALA A 325 3.55 10.10 1.55
N LYS A 326 2.72 10.02 0.49
CA LYS A 326 2.78 8.96 -0.52
C LYS A 326 3.91 9.12 -1.54
N GLN A 327 4.44 10.33 -1.74
CA GLN A 327 5.33 10.65 -2.88
C GLN A 327 6.71 9.98 -2.82
N ASN A 328 7.24 9.66 -1.63
CA ASN A 328 8.65 9.24 -1.52
C ASN A 328 8.86 7.98 -0.68
N LYS A 329 8.01 6.96 -0.89
CA LYS A 329 8.22 5.60 -0.36
C LYS A 329 9.61 5.06 -0.69
N LYS A 330 10.16 5.37 -1.88
CA LYS A 330 11.47 4.87 -2.35
C LYS A 330 12.65 5.45 -1.56
N SER A 331 12.70 6.78 -1.35
CA SER A 331 13.79 7.43 -0.61
C SER A 331 13.79 7.07 0.87
N LEU A 332 12.60 7.00 1.44
CA LEU A 332 12.43 6.58 2.83
C LEU A 332 12.80 5.11 3.01
N LEU A 333 12.35 4.23 2.10
CA LEU A 333 12.77 2.84 2.07
C LEU A 333 14.30 2.78 2.00
N ARG A 334 14.94 3.48 1.05
CA ARG A 334 16.40 3.54 0.92
C ARG A 334 17.08 3.95 2.23
N LEU A 335 16.65 5.03 2.88
CA LEU A 335 17.24 5.47 4.16
C LEU A 335 17.08 4.40 5.25
N SER A 336 15.89 3.81 5.38
CA SER A 336 15.65 2.74 6.35
C SER A 336 16.51 1.50 6.08
N CYS A 337 16.68 1.14 4.82
CA CYS A 337 17.54 0.03 4.41
C CYS A 337 18.98 0.32 4.78
N GLU A 338 19.52 1.43 4.29
CA GLU A 338 20.89 1.84 4.57
C GLU A 338 21.14 1.98 6.07
N THR A 339 20.19 2.49 6.85
CA THR A 339 20.31 2.54 8.31
C THR A 339 20.42 1.13 8.91
N LEU A 340 19.61 0.18 8.45
CA LEU A 340 19.70 -1.21 8.89
C LEU A 340 21.04 -1.86 8.52
N ARG A 341 21.64 -1.50 7.37
CA ARG A 341 22.96 -1.98 6.93
C ARG A 341 24.04 -1.79 7.98
N PHE A 342 24.00 -0.64 8.63
CA PHE A 342 24.99 -0.24 9.62
C PHE A 342 24.50 -0.52 11.06
N ARG A 343 23.39 -1.25 11.24
CA ARG A 343 22.82 -1.53 12.57
C ARG A 343 23.82 -2.18 13.52
N SER A 344 24.57 -3.18 13.06
CA SER A 344 25.57 -3.87 13.90
C SER A 344 26.65 -2.91 14.38
N LEU A 345 27.11 -1.98 13.53
CA LEU A 345 28.01 -0.89 13.91
C LEU A 345 27.36 0.02 14.95
N PHE A 346 26.10 0.43 14.74
CA PHE A 346 25.42 1.31 15.68
C PHE A 346 25.13 0.66 17.03
N ASP A 347 24.83 -0.64 17.06
CA ASP A 347 24.72 -1.43 18.29
C ASP A 347 26.05 -1.43 19.06
N GLU A 348 27.18 -1.64 18.36
CA GLU A 348 28.51 -1.59 18.96
C GLU A 348 28.92 -0.18 19.44
N ILE A 349 28.44 0.86 18.76
CA ILE A 349 28.63 2.26 19.18
C ILE A 349 27.81 2.54 20.44
N LEU A 350 26.54 2.17 20.48
CA LEU A 350 25.63 2.44 21.61
C LEU A 350 25.85 1.52 22.83
N LYS A 351 26.71 0.49 22.72
CA LYS A 351 27.23 -0.25 23.88
C LYS A 351 28.14 0.59 24.77
N ASP A 352 28.78 1.62 24.22
CA ASP A 352 29.58 2.56 25.00
C ASP A 352 28.68 3.35 25.97
N PRO A 353 28.98 3.36 27.29
CA PRO A 353 28.14 4.04 28.28
C PRO A 353 27.95 5.56 28.04
N GLU A 354 28.94 6.23 27.45
CA GLU A 354 28.84 7.65 27.10
C GLU A 354 27.91 7.85 25.90
N LEU A 355 28.06 7.02 24.86
CA LEU A 355 27.28 7.13 23.63
C LEU A 355 25.85 6.60 23.77
N ARG A 356 25.58 5.72 24.74
CA ARG A 356 24.23 5.27 25.07
C ARG A 356 23.28 6.42 25.44
N GLN A 357 23.83 7.52 25.97
CA GLN A 357 23.07 8.73 26.31
C GLN A 357 22.36 9.36 25.08
N ILE A 358 22.82 9.07 23.86
CA ILE A 358 22.15 9.50 22.63
C ILE A 358 20.72 8.95 22.57
N ALA A 359 20.53 7.68 22.93
CA ALA A 359 19.21 7.05 22.90
C ALA A 359 18.29 7.61 24.01
N ASP A 360 18.88 7.96 25.16
CA ASP A 360 18.16 8.46 26.33
C ASP A 360 17.90 9.98 26.29
N ASP A 361 18.40 10.69 25.28
CA ASP A 361 18.25 12.14 25.15
C ASP A 361 16.77 12.57 25.07
N PRO A 362 16.35 13.68 25.71
CA PRO A 362 14.96 14.15 25.68
C PRO A 362 14.35 14.37 24.30
N GLU A 363 15.16 14.65 23.27
CA GLU A 363 14.70 14.79 21.89
C GLU A 363 14.50 13.42 21.21
N ILE A 364 15.21 12.38 21.65
CA ILE A 364 15.13 11.00 21.12
C ILE A 364 14.11 10.16 21.90
N LYS A 365 13.96 10.36 23.21
CA LYS A 365 12.99 9.69 24.10
C LYS A 365 13.04 8.16 24.04
N GLY A 366 14.23 7.56 24.02
CA GLY A 366 14.41 6.11 24.00
C GLY A 366 14.17 5.43 22.64
N ASP A 367 13.98 6.21 21.57
CA ASP A 367 13.75 5.66 20.23
C ASP A 367 15.06 5.40 19.51
N VAL A 368 15.54 4.18 19.71
CA VAL A 368 16.80 3.69 19.18
C VAL A 368 16.83 3.74 17.65
N ASN A 369 15.69 3.54 16.98
CA ASN A 369 15.62 3.61 15.51
C ASN A 369 15.92 5.03 15.00
N LEU A 370 15.41 6.07 15.68
CA LEU A 370 15.75 7.45 15.36
C LEU A 370 17.25 7.73 15.61
N ALA A 371 17.81 7.19 16.69
CA ALA A 371 19.24 7.30 16.97
C ALA A 371 20.09 6.65 15.85
N TYR A 372 19.72 5.46 15.38
CA TYR A 372 20.40 4.79 14.26
C TYR A 372 20.37 5.63 12.97
N VAL A 373 19.22 6.21 12.62
CA VAL A 373 19.11 7.06 11.42
C VAL A 373 20.03 8.28 11.52
N LEU A 374 20.10 8.91 12.69
CA LEU A 374 20.97 10.06 12.91
C LEU A 374 22.46 9.67 12.87
N LEU A 375 22.82 8.51 13.44
CA LEU A 375 24.18 7.98 13.36
C LEU A 375 24.57 7.62 11.93
N TYR A 376 23.66 7.02 11.15
CA TYR A 376 23.88 6.73 9.73
C TYR A 376 24.15 8.01 8.93
N GLU A 377 23.26 9.00 9.01
CA GLU A 377 23.44 10.26 8.28
C GLU A 377 24.72 10.98 8.70
N PHE A 378 25.14 10.86 9.96
CA PHE A 378 26.37 11.46 10.46
C PHE A 378 27.65 10.76 9.99
N LEU A 379 27.69 9.42 10.04
CA LEU A 379 28.90 8.63 9.79
C LEU A 379 29.06 8.20 8.33
N ALA A 380 27.96 7.90 7.64
CA ALA A 380 27.98 7.22 6.34
C ALA A 380 27.15 7.90 5.25
N GLY A 381 26.09 8.62 5.63
CA GLY A 381 25.12 9.26 4.75
C GLY A 381 25.49 10.68 4.30
N ALA A 382 24.48 11.53 4.11
CA ALA A 382 24.62 12.87 3.52
C ALA A 382 24.95 13.97 4.55
N GLY A 383 25.10 13.61 5.83
CA GLY A 383 25.31 14.52 6.93
C GLY A 383 24.03 15.05 7.55
N LEU A 384 24.14 15.56 8.78
CA LEU A 384 23.02 16.06 9.58
C LEU A 384 22.57 17.49 9.24
N GLY A 385 23.08 18.10 8.16
CA GLY A 385 22.70 19.46 7.76
C GLY A 385 21.21 19.63 7.46
N ARG A 386 20.57 18.50 7.16
CA ARG A 386 19.16 18.31 6.82
C ARG A 386 18.25 18.07 8.04
N ALA A 387 18.83 17.69 9.18
CA ALA A 387 18.11 17.47 10.44
C ALA A 387 17.90 18.79 11.20
N SER A 388 16.90 18.83 12.06
CA SER A 388 16.61 20.00 12.90
C SER A 388 17.81 20.32 13.81
N PRO A 389 18.01 21.60 14.19
CA PRO A 389 19.08 21.98 15.11
C PRO A 389 19.07 21.21 16.44
N ARG A 390 17.89 20.83 16.94
CA ARG A 390 17.73 20.07 18.18
C ARG A 390 18.26 18.65 18.03
N LEU A 391 17.82 17.92 17.01
CA LEU A 391 18.20 16.52 16.79
C LEU A 391 19.65 16.36 16.34
N ARG A 392 20.15 17.22 15.43
CA ARG A 392 21.59 17.19 15.10
C ARG A 392 22.46 17.57 16.30
N GLY A 393 21.95 18.41 17.21
CA GLY A 393 22.61 18.76 18.46
C GLY A 393 22.81 17.56 19.38
N VAL A 394 21.94 16.53 19.31
CA VAL A 394 22.14 15.27 20.03
C VAL A 394 23.42 14.60 19.58
N ILE A 395 23.60 14.39 18.28
CA ILE A 395 24.80 13.75 17.74
C ILE A 395 26.03 14.64 17.89
N TYR A 396 25.93 15.94 17.59
CA TYR A 396 27.10 16.82 17.57
C TYR A 396 27.75 17.01 18.95
N ARG A 397 26.99 16.88 20.05
CA ARG A 397 27.55 16.87 21.42
C ARG A 397 28.51 15.70 21.66
N HIS A 398 28.30 14.58 20.98
CA HIS A 398 29.12 13.37 21.11
C HIS A 398 30.05 13.14 19.91
N THR A 399 30.26 14.16 19.06
CA THR A 399 31.04 14.06 17.80
C THR A 399 32.36 13.30 17.98
N LYS A 400 33.16 13.70 18.96
CA LYS A 400 34.49 13.13 19.20
C LYS A 400 34.39 11.66 19.65
N ALA A 401 33.55 11.38 20.65
CA ALA A 401 33.36 10.04 21.18
C ALA A 401 32.83 9.05 20.11
N ILE A 402 31.91 9.50 19.25
CA ILE A 402 31.40 8.70 18.13
C ILE A 402 32.54 8.35 17.15
N HIS A 403 33.36 9.33 16.75
CA HIS A 403 34.47 9.10 15.82
C HIS A 403 35.57 8.23 16.44
N ASP A 404 35.90 8.44 17.72
CA ASP A 404 36.90 7.62 18.43
C ASP A 404 36.44 6.16 18.52
N ARG A 405 35.14 5.92 18.78
CA ARG A 405 34.55 4.59 18.83
C ARG A 405 34.48 3.92 17.46
N GLU A 406 34.07 4.66 16.41
CA GLU A 406 34.06 4.17 15.03
C GLU A 406 35.48 3.78 14.59
N LYS A 407 36.48 4.62 14.87
CA LYS A 407 37.88 4.34 14.55
C LYS A 407 38.41 3.07 15.23
N ALA A 408 38.03 2.84 16.48
CA ALA A 408 38.38 1.62 17.20
C ALA A 408 37.75 0.37 16.54
N LEU A 409 36.48 0.46 16.13
CA LEU A 409 35.80 -0.63 15.41
C LEU A 409 36.36 -0.83 14.00
N ALA A 410 36.78 0.25 13.33
CA ALA A 410 37.40 0.20 12.02
C ALA A 410 38.75 -0.55 12.04
N ALA A 411 39.53 -0.42 13.12
CA ALA A 411 40.77 -1.18 13.29
C ALA A 411 40.55 -2.71 13.34
N ASP A 412 39.35 -3.14 13.76
CA ASP A 412 38.93 -4.54 13.79
C ASP A 412 38.18 -4.98 12.51
N GLY A 413 38.17 -4.15 11.46
CA GLY A 413 37.44 -4.43 10.21
C GLY A 413 35.91 -4.31 10.35
N ARG A 414 35.42 -3.62 11.37
CA ARG A 414 33.98 -3.45 11.68
C ARG A 414 33.49 -2.00 11.55
N GLY A 415 34.29 -1.13 10.95
CA GLY A 415 33.99 0.30 10.73
C GLY A 415 33.21 0.57 9.45
N VAL A 416 32.96 1.85 9.18
CA VAL A 416 32.14 2.30 8.04
C VAL A 416 32.74 1.85 6.70
N ALA A 417 34.06 1.94 6.54
CA ALA A 417 34.76 1.57 5.30
C ALA A 417 34.58 0.08 4.97
N ALA A 418 34.77 -0.81 5.95
CA ALA A 418 34.62 -2.25 5.77
C ALA A 418 33.17 -2.63 5.38
N ILE A 419 32.17 -1.99 5.99
CA ILE A 419 30.75 -2.21 5.64
C ILE A 419 30.43 -1.65 4.25
N LYS A 420 31.08 -0.56 3.82
CA LYS A 420 30.93 -0.01 2.47
C LYS A 420 31.59 -0.91 1.42
N GLU A 421 32.80 -1.39 1.67
CA GLU A 421 33.56 -2.31 0.81
C GLU A 421 32.87 -3.67 0.66
N SER A 422 32.33 -4.24 1.75
CA SER A 422 31.54 -5.48 1.69
C SER A 422 30.29 -5.36 0.81
N GLY A 423 29.79 -4.14 0.57
CA GLY A 423 28.69 -3.89 -0.36
C GLY A 423 29.10 -3.47 -1.78
N GLN A 424 30.38 -3.15 -2.01
CA GLN A 424 30.91 -2.91 -3.37
C GLN A 424 31.30 -4.22 -4.05
N GLU A 425 31.75 -5.23 -3.30
CA GLU A 425 31.86 -6.59 -3.82
C GLU A 425 30.47 -7.16 -4.22
N THR A 426 29.38 -6.79 -3.54
CA THR A 426 28.01 -7.18 -3.91
C THR A 426 27.34 -6.30 -4.96
N GLU A 427 27.86 -5.10 -5.28
CA GLU A 427 27.48 -4.40 -6.53
C GLU A 427 27.97 -5.16 -7.77
N SER A 428 28.97 -6.04 -7.62
CA SER A 428 29.40 -6.99 -8.66
C SER A 428 28.61 -8.31 -8.67
N ALA A 429 27.65 -8.51 -7.75
CA ALA A 429 26.68 -9.59 -7.89
C ALA A 429 25.88 -9.32 -9.15
N SER A 430 26.23 -10.05 -10.23
CA SER A 430 25.63 -10.03 -11.56
C SER A 430 24.18 -9.59 -11.51
N LEU A 431 23.88 -8.39 -12.04
CA LEU A 431 22.52 -7.84 -12.10
C LEU A 431 21.57 -8.93 -12.61
N ILE A 432 20.76 -9.50 -11.71
CA ILE A 432 19.75 -10.48 -12.09
C ILE A 432 18.86 -9.79 -13.13
N PRO A 433 18.69 -10.37 -14.33
CA PRO A 433 17.88 -9.77 -15.37
C PRO A 433 16.41 -9.71 -14.94
N ARG A 434 15.60 -8.96 -15.69
CA ARG A 434 14.17 -8.86 -15.42
C ARG A 434 13.44 -9.99 -16.11
N TYR A 435 12.93 -10.92 -15.33
CA TYR A 435 12.09 -12.01 -15.83
C TYR A 435 10.62 -11.59 -15.87
N ALA A 436 9.98 -11.79 -17.03
CA ALA A 436 8.57 -11.50 -17.24
C ALA A 436 7.90 -12.66 -17.98
N ARG A 437 6.89 -13.24 -17.36
CA ARG A 437 6.10 -14.34 -17.92
C ARG A 437 4.99 -13.79 -18.80
N ILE A 438 4.80 -14.36 -19.98
CA ILE A 438 3.66 -14.08 -20.85
C ILE A 438 2.40 -14.66 -20.21
N ASN A 439 1.38 -13.82 -20.05
CA ASN A 439 0.09 -14.23 -19.49
C ASN A 439 -0.80 -14.87 -20.55
N THR A 440 -0.68 -16.18 -20.76
CA THR A 440 -1.41 -16.90 -21.81
C THR A 440 -2.94 -16.91 -21.68
N LEU A 441 -3.49 -16.39 -20.57
CA LEU A 441 -4.93 -16.17 -20.40
C LEU A 441 -5.45 -14.94 -21.14
N LYS A 442 -4.59 -13.95 -21.42
CA LYS A 442 -4.98 -12.71 -22.11
C LYS A 442 -4.63 -12.70 -23.59
N TRP A 443 -3.57 -13.41 -23.96
CA TRP A 443 -2.97 -13.37 -25.29
C TRP A 443 -1.98 -14.52 -25.48
N THR A 444 -1.65 -14.83 -26.72
CA THR A 444 -0.74 -15.91 -27.11
C THR A 444 0.73 -15.48 -27.06
N LYS A 445 1.65 -16.45 -27.12
CA LYS A 445 3.09 -16.18 -27.22
C LYS A 445 3.42 -15.44 -28.52
N GLU A 446 2.74 -15.80 -29.60
CA GLU A 446 2.91 -15.21 -30.92
C GLU A 446 2.53 -13.73 -30.92
N GLU A 447 1.35 -13.39 -30.37
CA GLU A 447 0.90 -12.00 -30.21
C GLU A 447 1.87 -11.19 -29.33
N ALA A 448 2.42 -11.81 -28.28
CA ALA A 448 3.41 -11.16 -27.42
C ALA A 448 4.70 -10.82 -28.16
N ILE A 449 5.22 -11.75 -28.96
CA ILE A 449 6.43 -11.54 -29.75
C ILE A 449 6.19 -10.49 -30.85
N GLU A 450 5.04 -10.55 -31.54
CA GLU A 450 4.67 -9.57 -32.56
C GLU A 450 4.56 -8.15 -31.98
N THR A 451 3.92 -8.02 -30.82
CA THR A 451 3.78 -6.74 -30.12
C THR A 451 5.13 -6.19 -29.70
N LEU A 452 6.00 -7.01 -29.10
CA LEU A 452 7.34 -6.59 -28.69
C LEU A 452 8.18 -6.13 -29.90
N ASN A 453 8.17 -6.89 -30.99
CA ASN A 453 8.88 -6.50 -32.22
C ASN A 453 8.33 -5.20 -32.83
N SER A 454 7.03 -4.92 -32.67
CA SER A 454 6.43 -3.66 -33.13
C SER A 454 6.82 -2.43 -32.30
N GLU A 455 7.30 -2.65 -31.07
CA GLU A 455 7.79 -1.63 -30.14
C GLU A 455 9.32 -1.57 -30.09
N ASP A 456 9.98 -1.93 -31.21
CA ASP A 456 11.43 -1.90 -31.39
C ASP A 456 12.23 -2.82 -30.45
N TRP A 457 11.59 -3.79 -29.78
CA TRP A 457 12.31 -4.85 -29.07
C TRP A 457 12.82 -5.90 -30.07
N ASN A 458 14.09 -6.24 -29.97
CA ASN A 458 14.68 -7.36 -30.70
C ASN A 458 14.52 -8.66 -29.89
N VAL A 459 13.49 -9.45 -30.20
CA VAL A 459 13.21 -10.70 -29.49
C VAL A 459 14.08 -11.85 -30.05
N ILE A 460 14.93 -12.42 -29.19
CA ILE A 460 15.92 -13.43 -29.56
C ILE A 460 15.65 -14.75 -28.84
N GLN A 461 15.59 -15.83 -29.61
CA GLN A 461 15.55 -17.19 -29.09
C GLN A 461 16.97 -17.65 -28.72
N ILE A 462 17.15 -18.18 -27.51
CA ILE A 462 18.40 -18.78 -27.04
C ILE A 462 18.21 -20.28 -26.76
N SER A 463 19.30 -21.04 -26.81
CA SER A 463 19.31 -22.48 -26.63
C SER A 463 19.77 -22.87 -25.21
N PRO A 464 19.31 -23.99 -24.62
CA PRO A 464 19.82 -24.48 -23.34
C PRO A 464 21.33 -24.79 -23.33
N GLU A 465 21.93 -25.04 -24.49
CA GLU A 465 23.36 -25.32 -24.66
C GLU A 465 24.22 -24.05 -24.69
N ASP A 466 23.61 -22.88 -24.85
CA ASP A 466 24.33 -21.60 -24.82
C ASP A 466 24.84 -21.28 -23.41
N ASP A 467 25.94 -20.54 -23.33
CA ASP A 467 26.39 -19.95 -22.06
C ASP A 467 25.39 -18.86 -21.64
N PHE A 468 24.36 -19.28 -20.91
CA PHE A 468 23.25 -18.43 -20.47
C PHE A 468 23.73 -17.18 -19.75
N ALA A 469 24.72 -17.32 -18.86
CA ALA A 469 25.23 -16.20 -18.08
C ALA A 469 25.95 -15.18 -18.97
N LYS A 470 26.79 -15.65 -19.90
CA LYS A 470 27.45 -14.80 -20.87
C LYS A 470 26.47 -14.13 -21.84
N ARG A 471 25.42 -14.84 -22.26
CA ARG A 471 24.42 -14.29 -23.19
C ARG A 471 23.57 -13.22 -22.54
N VAL A 472 23.10 -13.45 -21.31
CA VAL A 472 22.37 -12.43 -20.54
C VAL A 472 23.27 -11.23 -20.24
N GLY A 473 24.54 -11.46 -19.87
CA GLY A 473 25.50 -10.40 -19.58
C GLY A 473 25.92 -9.54 -20.78
N SER A 474 25.60 -9.97 -22.01
CA SER A 474 25.88 -9.24 -23.26
C SER A 474 24.64 -8.67 -23.93
N MET A 475 23.48 -8.70 -23.26
CA MET A 475 22.24 -8.11 -23.79
C MET A 475 22.38 -6.60 -23.97
N THR A 476 21.90 -6.10 -25.10
CA THR A 476 21.70 -4.66 -25.32
C THR A 476 20.36 -4.20 -24.71
N GLU A 477 20.16 -2.89 -24.58
CA GLU A 477 18.97 -2.33 -23.90
C GLU A 477 17.64 -2.61 -24.64
N ASP A 478 17.71 -2.91 -25.93
CA ASP A 478 16.61 -3.21 -26.85
C ASP A 478 16.42 -4.72 -27.10
N GLU A 479 17.22 -5.59 -26.48
CA GLU A 479 17.09 -7.04 -26.64
C GLU A 479 16.17 -7.67 -25.59
N VAL A 480 15.35 -8.63 -26.02
CA VAL A 480 14.58 -9.51 -25.14
C VAL A 480 14.93 -10.95 -25.47
N LEU A 481 15.34 -11.74 -24.48
CA LEU A 481 15.61 -13.16 -24.69
C LEU A 481 14.40 -14.01 -24.31
N ILE A 482 14.14 -15.07 -25.07
CA ILE A 482 13.19 -16.11 -24.69
C ILE A 482 13.92 -17.12 -23.82
N ASP A 483 13.41 -17.40 -22.63
CA ASP A 483 14.04 -18.34 -21.71
C ASP A 483 14.12 -19.76 -22.30
N PRO A 484 15.27 -20.45 -22.19
CA PRO A 484 15.44 -21.79 -22.76
C PRO A 484 14.92 -22.91 -21.85
N HIS A 485 14.61 -22.62 -20.57
CA HIS A 485 14.22 -23.62 -19.59
C HIS A 485 12.73 -23.60 -19.26
N VAL A 486 12.13 -22.41 -19.20
CA VAL A 486 10.74 -22.21 -18.81
C VAL A 486 9.96 -21.64 -19.98
N GLU A 487 8.90 -22.34 -20.39
CA GLU A 487 8.04 -21.88 -21.47
C GLU A 487 7.35 -20.54 -21.11
N ASN A 488 7.15 -19.68 -22.12
CA ASN A 488 6.47 -18.40 -21.97
C ASN A 488 7.17 -17.41 -21.01
N LEU A 489 8.46 -17.60 -20.75
CA LEU A 489 9.25 -16.68 -19.93
C LEU A 489 10.18 -15.85 -20.81
N LEU A 490 10.16 -14.54 -20.62
CA LEU A 490 11.01 -13.56 -21.29
C LEU A 490 12.01 -12.97 -20.31
N ILE A 491 13.17 -12.58 -20.83
CA ILE A 491 14.29 -12.02 -20.10
C ILE A 491 14.57 -10.65 -20.69
N PHE A 492 14.42 -9.63 -19.86
CA PHE A 492 14.68 -8.23 -20.19
C PHE A 492 15.96 -7.76 -19.50
N PRO A 493 16.65 -6.75 -20.08
CA PRO A 493 17.75 -6.07 -19.42
C PRO A 493 17.31 -5.50 -18.07
N HIS A 494 18.26 -5.30 -17.16
CA HIS A 494 17.94 -4.75 -15.87
C HIS A 494 17.49 -3.27 -15.99
N SER A 495 16.18 -3.01 -15.80
CA SER A 495 15.61 -1.65 -15.73
C SER A 495 14.91 -1.39 -14.39
N ASN A 496 14.97 -0.13 -13.94
CA ASN A 496 14.31 0.35 -12.72
C ASN A 496 12.85 0.76 -12.93
N GLU A 497 12.43 0.95 -14.18
CA GLU A 497 11.09 1.44 -14.54
C GLU A 497 10.22 0.42 -15.26
N PHE A 498 10.74 -0.79 -15.48
CA PHE A 498 10.03 -1.85 -16.23
C PHE A 498 8.65 -2.23 -15.65
N HIS A 499 8.40 -1.97 -14.37
CA HIS A 499 7.08 -2.15 -13.74
C HIS A 499 6.00 -1.19 -14.26
N ARG A 500 6.39 -0.06 -14.90
CA ARG A 500 5.51 0.93 -15.53
C ARG A 500 5.28 0.65 -17.01
N TYR A 501 5.94 -0.37 -17.55
CA TYR A 501 5.72 -0.74 -18.93
C TYR A 501 4.29 -1.25 -19.08
N TRP A 502 3.56 -0.75 -20.08
CA TRP A 502 2.11 -0.94 -20.19
C TRP A 502 1.72 -2.43 -20.25
N LEU A 503 2.54 -3.28 -20.89
CA LEU A 503 2.35 -4.72 -20.91
C LEU A 503 2.39 -5.33 -19.50
N VAL A 504 3.22 -4.78 -18.61
CA VAL A 504 3.31 -5.20 -17.20
C VAL A 504 2.16 -4.64 -16.38
N GLU A 505 1.84 -3.35 -16.53
CA GLU A 505 0.74 -2.70 -15.80
C GLU A 505 -0.61 -3.36 -16.11
N GLN A 506 -0.85 -3.70 -17.37
CA GLN A 506 -2.08 -4.35 -17.82
C GLN A 506 -2.04 -5.89 -17.70
N ARG A 507 -1.01 -6.47 -17.09
CA ARG A 507 -0.84 -7.93 -16.88
C ARG A 507 -0.84 -8.78 -18.15
N TYR A 508 -0.43 -8.23 -19.28
CA TYR A 508 -0.06 -9.03 -20.46
C TYR A 508 1.29 -9.73 -20.20
N LEU A 509 2.20 -9.05 -19.50
CA LEU A 509 3.41 -9.60 -18.91
C LEU A 509 3.32 -9.58 -17.39
N ILE A 510 3.79 -10.64 -16.75
CA ILE A 510 3.76 -10.81 -15.29
C ILE A 510 5.21 -10.93 -14.80
N LEU A 511 5.68 -9.95 -14.02
CA LEU A 511 7.02 -9.99 -13.44
C LEU A 511 7.15 -11.13 -12.43
N GLN A 512 7.97 -12.12 -12.74
CA GLN A 512 8.17 -13.29 -11.90
C GLN A 512 9.57 -13.85 -12.13
N ASP A 513 10.35 -13.98 -11.07
CA ASP A 513 11.67 -14.61 -11.10
C ASP A 513 11.61 -16.02 -11.73
N LYS A 514 12.60 -16.34 -12.57
CA LYS A 514 12.67 -17.62 -13.30
C LYS A 514 12.61 -18.84 -12.38
N ALA A 515 13.27 -18.83 -11.22
CA ALA A 515 13.21 -19.94 -10.29
C ALA A 515 11.82 -20.07 -9.63
N SER A 516 11.12 -18.95 -9.41
CA SER A 516 9.72 -18.95 -8.93
C SER A 516 8.71 -19.48 -9.97
N CYS A 517 9.10 -19.57 -11.25
CA CYS A 517 8.30 -20.19 -12.31
C CYS A 517 8.42 -21.72 -12.32
N LEU A 518 9.53 -22.28 -11.82
CA LEU A 518 9.81 -23.73 -11.85
C LEU A 518 8.71 -24.58 -11.18
N PRO A 519 8.11 -24.21 -10.03
CA PRO A 519 7.14 -25.09 -9.38
C PRO A 519 5.90 -25.37 -10.22
N ALA A 520 5.32 -24.32 -10.82
CA ALA A 520 4.16 -24.47 -11.69
C ALA A 520 4.53 -25.18 -13.00
N PHE A 521 5.67 -24.83 -13.58
CA PHE A 521 6.20 -25.45 -14.80
C PHE A 521 6.45 -26.96 -14.62
N LEU A 522 7.10 -27.37 -13.54
CA LEU A 522 7.41 -28.78 -13.26
C LEU A 522 6.21 -29.58 -12.76
N LEU A 523 5.18 -28.90 -12.24
CA LEU A 523 3.93 -29.57 -11.91
C LEU A 523 3.25 -30.07 -13.19
N ASP A 524 3.36 -29.30 -14.28
CA ASP A 524 2.83 -29.60 -15.62
C ASP A 524 1.42 -30.24 -15.60
N PRO A 525 0.42 -29.57 -14.98
CA PRO A 525 -0.94 -30.08 -14.94
C PRO A 525 -1.58 -29.99 -16.33
N PRO A 526 -2.23 -31.05 -16.83
CA PRO A 526 -2.93 -30.99 -18.12
C PRO A 526 -4.16 -30.08 -18.04
N PRO A 527 -4.60 -29.49 -19.17
CA PRO A 527 -5.86 -28.75 -19.23
C PRO A 527 -7.03 -29.56 -18.67
N GLY A 528 -7.93 -28.88 -17.96
CA GLY A 528 -9.12 -29.45 -17.31
C GLY A 528 -8.86 -30.11 -15.95
N SER A 529 -7.60 -30.20 -15.50
CA SER A 529 -7.25 -30.78 -14.21
C SER A 529 -7.63 -29.87 -13.01
N GLN A 530 -7.60 -30.45 -11.81
CA GLN A 530 -7.72 -29.66 -10.58
C GLN A 530 -6.40 -29.64 -9.81
N VAL A 531 -5.99 -28.43 -9.47
CA VAL A 531 -4.73 -28.13 -8.79
C VAL A 531 -5.02 -27.46 -7.46
N PHE A 532 -4.24 -27.76 -6.42
CA PHE A 532 -4.32 -27.09 -5.13
C PHE A 532 -3.00 -26.37 -4.81
N ASP A 533 -3.06 -25.07 -4.58
CA ASP A 533 -1.95 -24.23 -4.13
C ASP A 533 -2.12 -23.95 -2.63
N THR A 534 -1.25 -24.56 -1.80
CA THR A 534 -1.48 -24.69 -0.36
C THR A 534 -1.15 -23.43 0.45
N CYS A 535 -0.27 -22.58 -0.08
CA CYS A 535 0.25 -21.36 0.55
C CYS A 535 0.40 -20.28 -0.54
N ALA A 536 -0.73 -19.98 -1.16
CA ALA A 536 -0.81 -19.43 -2.51
C ALA A 536 -0.48 -17.93 -2.62
N ALA A 537 -0.72 -17.15 -1.57
CA ALA A 537 -0.60 -15.71 -1.70
C ALA A 537 0.87 -15.30 -1.91
N PRO A 538 1.15 -14.27 -2.74
CA PRO A 538 0.22 -13.35 -3.37
C PRO A 538 -0.37 -13.81 -4.72
N GLY A 539 -0.25 -15.09 -5.11
CA GLY A 539 -0.94 -15.64 -6.30
C GLY A 539 -0.10 -15.78 -7.57
N MET A 540 1.21 -15.57 -7.50
CA MET A 540 2.08 -15.68 -8.68
C MET A 540 2.14 -17.11 -9.25
N LYS A 541 2.30 -18.11 -8.38
CA LYS A 541 2.29 -19.52 -8.79
C LYS A 541 0.88 -19.96 -9.19
N THR A 542 -0.14 -19.47 -8.48
CA THR A 542 -1.55 -19.71 -8.79
C THR A 542 -1.94 -19.22 -10.19
N SER A 543 -1.60 -17.98 -10.55
CA SER A 543 -1.85 -17.43 -11.90
C SER A 543 -1.06 -18.18 -12.97
N HIS A 544 0.16 -18.63 -12.65
CA HIS A 544 0.96 -19.42 -13.57
C HIS A 544 0.34 -20.80 -13.83
N VAL A 545 -0.11 -21.51 -12.78
CA VAL A 545 -0.86 -22.77 -12.91
C VAL A 545 -2.13 -22.56 -13.75
N ALA A 546 -2.88 -21.48 -13.50
CA ALA A 546 -4.07 -21.15 -14.27
C ALA A 546 -3.76 -20.96 -15.78
N SER A 547 -2.63 -20.32 -16.08
CA SER A 547 -2.12 -20.14 -17.44
C SER A 547 -1.75 -21.49 -18.10
N ILE A 548 -1.06 -22.39 -17.37
CA ILE A 548 -0.64 -23.71 -17.88
C ILE A 548 -1.84 -24.60 -18.22
N ILE A 549 -2.89 -24.59 -17.40
CA ILE A 549 -4.14 -25.32 -17.69
C ILE A 549 -5.04 -24.59 -18.68
N GLY A 550 -4.57 -23.50 -19.31
CA GLY A 550 -5.28 -22.75 -20.34
C GLY A 550 -6.61 -22.15 -19.87
N GLY A 551 -6.70 -21.73 -18.60
CA GLY A 551 -7.95 -21.20 -18.02
C GLY A 551 -9.05 -22.26 -17.82
N THR A 552 -8.76 -23.53 -18.08
CA THR A 552 -9.71 -24.65 -17.91
C THR A 552 -9.54 -25.34 -16.55
N GLY A 553 -10.45 -26.23 -16.15
CA GLY A 553 -10.30 -26.98 -14.90
C GLY A 553 -10.56 -26.12 -13.65
N LYS A 554 -9.82 -26.36 -12.56
CA LYS A 554 -10.00 -25.63 -11.30
C LYS A 554 -8.70 -25.45 -10.53
N VAL A 555 -8.40 -24.23 -10.08
CA VAL A 555 -7.30 -23.97 -9.14
C VAL A 555 -7.88 -23.63 -7.77
N TRP A 556 -7.58 -24.45 -6.75
CA TRP A 556 -7.89 -24.15 -5.36
C TRP A 556 -6.68 -23.44 -4.76
N ALA A 557 -6.85 -22.21 -4.27
CA ALA A 557 -5.74 -21.41 -3.75
C ALA A 557 -6.06 -20.98 -2.31
N MET A 558 -5.14 -21.24 -1.38
CA MET A 558 -5.35 -20.85 0.01
C MET A 558 -4.13 -20.21 0.61
N ASP A 559 -4.33 -19.20 1.45
CA ASP A 559 -3.29 -18.65 2.31
C ASP A 559 -3.85 -18.31 3.69
N ARG A 560 -2.97 -18.29 4.69
CA ARG A 560 -3.32 -18.04 6.09
C ARG A 560 -3.48 -16.54 6.38
N SER A 561 -2.89 -15.67 5.58
CA SER A 561 -2.97 -14.22 5.78
C SER A 561 -4.14 -13.64 4.99
N GLU A 562 -5.17 -13.14 5.69
CA GLU A 562 -6.32 -12.45 5.08
C GLU A 562 -5.90 -11.26 4.21
N GLU A 563 -4.94 -10.46 4.66
CA GLU A 563 -4.39 -9.34 3.90
C GLU A 563 -3.76 -9.80 2.58
N ARG A 564 -2.91 -10.84 2.62
CA ARG A 564 -2.27 -11.38 1.41
C ARG A 564 -3.27 -12.08 0.49
N VAL A 565 -4.34 -12.66 1.03
CA VAL A 565 -5.47 -13.17 0.24
C VAL A 565 -6.18 -12.05 -0.51
N GLY A 566 -6.36 -10.88 0.12
CA GLY A 566 -6.88 -9.69 -0.57
C GLY A 566 -6.03 -9.27 -1.77
N ILE A 567 -4.70 -9.23 -1.58
CA ILE A 567 -3.74 -8.94 -2.67
C ILE A 567 -3.81 -10.02 -3.77
N MET A 568 -3.90 -11.29 -3.38
CA MET A 568 -4.01 -12.40 -4.32
C MET A 568 -5.27 -12.31 -5.18
N ASN A 569 -6.43 -11.99 -4.59
CA ASN A 569 -7.67 -11.80 -5.36
C ASN A 569 -7.50 -10.71 -6.41
N GLN A 570 -6.92 -9.56 -6.03
CA GLN A 570 -6.64 -8.47 -6.97
C GLN A 570 -5.71 -8.92 -8.09
N ILE A 571 -4.59 -9.59 -7.78
CA ILE A 571 -3.63 -10.05 -8.79
C ILE A 571 -4.27 -11.06 -9.74
N LEU A 572 -5.06 -12.02 -9.22
CA LEU A 572 -5.73 -13.03 -10.04
C LEU A 572 -6.78 -12.41 -10.97
N GLU A 573 -7.56 -11.45 -10.46
CA GLU A 573 -8.52 -10.68 -11.25
C GLU A 573 -7.81 -9.88 -12.37
N GLU A 574 -6.77 -9.13 -12.04
CA GLU A 574 -5.98 -8.37 -13.03
C GLU A 574 -5.32 -9.29 -14.06
N CYS A 575 -4.95 -10.51 -13.69
CA CYS A 575 -4.40 -11.52 -14.59
C CYS A 575 -5.45 -12.23 -15.46
N GLY A 576 -6.76 -12.01 -15.24
CA GLY A 576 -7.83 -12.69 -15.97
C GLY A 576 -8.05 -14.16 -15.54
N VAL A 577 -7.74 -14.50 -14.29
CA VAL A 577 -7.88 -15.87 -13.77
C VAL A 577 -9.31 -16.08 -13.27
N GLU A 578 -10.14 -16.75 -14.07
CA GLU A 578 -11.55 -17.03 -13.71
C GLU A 578 -11.78 -18.41 -13.05
N ASN A 579 -10.87 -19.35 -13.29
CA ASN A 579 -11.00 -20.74 -12.82
C ASN A 579 -10.42 -20.99 -11.41
N ALA A 580 -9.96 -19.94 -10.71
CA ALA A 580 -9.47 -20.05 -9.34
C ALA A 580 -10.61 -19.97 -8.30
N SER A 581 -10.46 -20.67 -7.17
CA SER A 581 -11.23 -20.44 -5.96
C SER A 581 -10.27 -20.17 -4.82
N VAL A 582 -10.40 -18.97 -4.25
CA VAL A 582 -9.51 -18.45 -3.22
C VAL A 582 -10.12 -18.63 -1.83
N PHE A 583 -9.32 -19.10 -0.88
CA PHE A 583 -9.71 -19.31 0.51
C PHE A 583 -8.75 -18.59 1.46
N HIS A 584 -9.29 -18.04 2.53
CA HIS A 584 -8.52 -17.65 3.71
C HIS A 584 -8.62 -18.78 4.73
N GLY A 585 -7.48 -19.33 5.15
CA GLY A 585 -7.48 -20.43 6.11
C GLY A 585 -6.11 -21.05 6.40
N ASP A 586 -6.09 -21.96 7.36
CA ASP A 586 -4.91 -22.75 7.72
C ASP A 586 -4.94 -24.10 7.00
N PHE A 587 -3.95 -24.37 6.16
CA PHE A 587 -3.91 -25.58 5.32
C PHE A 587 -3.87 -26.85 6.15
N LEU A 588 -3.18 -26.83 7.29
CA LEU A 588 -3.12 -27.97 8.20
C LEU A 588 -4.46 -28.29 8.86
N LYS A 589 -5.42 -27.35 8.85
CA LYS A 589 -6.79 -27.54 9.36
C LYS A 589 -7.78 -27.89 8.26
N THR A 590 -7.35 -27.89 7.00
CA THR A 590 -8.20 -28.23 5.86
C THR A 590 -8.35 -29.73 5.75
N ASP A 591 -9.58 -30.23 5.69
CA ASP A 591 -9.84 -31.64 5.38
C ASP A 591 -9.59 -31.89 3.89
N VAL A 592 -8.40 -32.41 3.57
CA VAL A 592 -7.99 -32.76 2.19
C VAL A 592 -8.79 -33.93 1.60
N THR A 593 -9.58 -34.63 2.42
CA THR A 593 -10.46 -35.73 1.98
C THR A 593 -11.89 -35.28 1.69
N ASP A 594 -12.21 -34.00 1.89
CA ASP A 594 -13.51 -33.43 1.55
C ASP A 594 -13.86 -33.73 0.07
N LYS A 595 -15.12 -34.10 -0.17
CA LYS A 595 -15.65 -34.40 -1.50
C LYS A 595 -15.35 -33.31 -2.52
N LYS A 596 -15.30 -32.03 -2.12
CA LYS A 596 -14.97 -30.93 -3.05
C LYS A 596 -13.55 -31.02 -3.60
N PHE A 597 -12.61 -31.61 -2.86
CA PHE A 597 -11.21 -31.80 -3.29
C PHE A 597 -10.95 -33.20 -3.89
N SER A 598 -11.97 -34.05 -4.01
CA SER A 598 -11.84 -35.42 -4.53
C SER A 598 -11.30 -35.54 -5.96
N LYS A 599 -11.26 -34.43 -6.70
CA LYS A 599 -10.73 -34.34 -8.07
C LYS A 599 -9.33 -33.69 -8.14
N VAL A 600 -8.79 -33.21 -7.03
CA VAL A 600 -7.43 -32.64 -6.97
C VAL A 600 -6.42 -33.73 -7.29
N LYS A 601 -5.66 -33.51 -8.36
CA LYS A 601 -4.60 -34.41 -8.84
C LYS A 601 -3.21 -33.81 -8.72
N TYR A 602 -3.12 -32.50 -8.56
CA TYR A 602 -1.86 -31.76 -8.58
C TYR A 602 -1.82 -30.80 -7.40
N ALA A 603 -0.66 -30.61 -6.79
CA ALA A 603 -0.48 -29.64 -5.71
C ALA A 603 0.82 -28.84 -5.82
N ILE A 604 0.72 -27.53 -5.61
CA ILE A 604 1.88 -26.67 -5.32
C ILE A 604 1.98 -26.55 -3.80
N VAL A 605 3.15 -26.87 -3.28
CA VAL A 605 3.50 -26.75 -1.87
C VAL A 605 4.66 -25.77 -1.75
N ASP A 606 4.32 -24.48 -1.68
CA ASP A 606 5.26 -23.36 -1.52
C ASP A 606 5.11 -22.72 -0.13
N PRO A 607 5.50 -23.42 0.95
CA PRO A 607 5.24 -22.99 2.31
C PRO A 607 6.06 -21.75 2.72
N PRO A 608 5.70 -21.10 3.83
CA PRO A 608 6.51 -20.05 4.42
C PRO A 608 7.97 -20.51 4.66
N CYS A 609 8.91 -19.78 4.07
CA CYS A 609 10.36 -19.96 4.19
C CYS A 609 11.03 -18.81 4.95
N SER A 610 12.31 -18.99 5.28
CA SER A 610 13.19 -17.93 5.78
C SER A 610 13.35 -16.76 4.81
N GLY A 611 13.18 -16.98 3.51
CA GLY A 611 13.41 -15.95 2.49
C GLY A 611 14.88 -15.69 2.19
N SER A 612 15.78 -16.53 2.68
CA SER A 612 17.24 -16.34 2.58
C SER A 612 17.80 -16.38 1.17
N GLY A 613 17.05 -16.93 0.21
CA GLY A 613 17.44 -16.97 -1.19
C GLY A 613 17.04 -15.73 -2.00
N MET A 614 16.14 -14.88 -1.51
CA MET A 614 15.77 -13.69 -2.26
C MET A 614 16.94 -12.69 -2.27
N VAL A 615 17.38 -12.28 -3.46
CA VAL A 615 18.31 -11.15 -3.61
C VAL A 615 17.54 -9.89 -3.31
N LYS A 616 17.45 -9.57 -2.02
CA LYS A 616 17.04 -8.24 -1.60
C LYS A 616 18.30 -7.43 -1.43
N ARG A 617 18.33 -6.22 -2.03
CA ARG A 617 19.23 -5.14 -1.59
C ARG A 617 19.20 -4.90 -0.07
N LEU A 618 18.21 -5.45 0.65
CA LEU A 618 18.04 -5.38 2.10
C LEU A 618 18.50 -6.61 2.91
N ASP A 619 18.61 -7.81 2.33
CA ASP A 619 18.83 -9.02 3.15
C ASP A 619 20.30 -9.15 3.59
N GLU A 620 21.22 -8.48 2.89
CA GLU A 620 22.61 -8.27 3.33
C GLU A 620 22.71 -7.42 4.62
N LEU A 621 21.65 -6.68 4.95
CA LEU A 621 21.68 -5.62 5.97
C LEU A 621 21.36 -6.12 7.38
N THR A 622 20.74 -7.29 7.52
CA THR A 622 20.37 -7.85 8.83
C THR A 622 21.39 -8.82 9.42
N GLY A 623 22.50 -9.10 8.73
CA GLY A 623 23.47 -10.12 9.12
C GLY A 623 22.81 -11.49 9.15
N GLY A 624 22.91 -12.23 8.04
CA GLY A 624 22.15 -13.45 7.67
C GLY A 624 22.19 -14.67 8.60
N ASN A 625 22.17 -14.50 9.92
CA ASN A 625 21.87 -15.57 10.86
C ASN A 625 20.35 -15.60 11.08
N ALA A 626 19.65 -16.36 10.25
CA ALA A 626 18.35 -16.87 10.66
C ALA A 626 18.55 -17.59 12.00
N ASP A 627 17.83 -17.15 13.04
CA ASP A 627 17.81 -17.81 14.34
C ASP A 627 17.62 -19.32 14.13
N LYS A 628 18.57 -20.15 14.58
CA LYS A 628 18.53 -21.61 14.41
C LYS A 628 17.21 -22.20 14.92
N ILE A 629 16.65 -21.62 15.98
CA ILE A 629 15.36 -22.02 16.54
C ILE A 629 14.23 -21.77 15.54
N ARG A 630 14.30 -20.66 14.80
CA ARG A 630 13.33 -20.32 13.77
C ARG A 630 13.45 -21.24 12.55
N LEU A 631 14.67 -21.51 12.07
CA LEU A 631 14.88 -22.44 10.96
C LEU A 631 14.29 -23.81 11.28
N GLU A 632 14.53 -24.31 12.49
CA GLU A 632 13.97 -25.59 12.94
C GLU A 632 12.43 -25.56 13.00
N LYS A 633 11.82 -24.48 13.49
CA LYS A 633 10.35 -24.32 13.47
C LYS A 633 9.79 -24.28 12.05
N LEU A 634 10.48 -23.62 11.12
CA LEU A 634 10.08 -23.53 9.72
C LEU A 634 10.17 -24.88 9.03
N LYS A 635 11.30 -25.59 9.17
CA LYS A 635 11.46 -26.97 8.70
C LYS A 635 10.31 -27.86 9.14
N ASN A 636 10.00 -27.90 10.44
CA ASN A 636 8.92 -28.72 10.99
C ASN A 636 7.55 -28.34 10.39
N LEU A 637 7.26 -27.04 10.26
CA LEU A 637 6.03 -26.57 9.63
C LEU A 637 5.93 -26.97 8.16
N GLN A 638 7.03 -26.84 7.41
CA GLN A 638 7.12 -27.19 5.99
C GLN A 638 6.90 -28.69 5.77
N ALA A 639 7.54 -29.54 6.58
CA ALA A 639 7.33 -30.99 6.55
C ALA A 639 5.88 -31.37 6.86
N MET A 640 5.24 -30.72 7.85
CA MET A 640 3.82 -30.93 8.15
C MET A 640 2.92 -30.58 6.97
N ILE A 641 3.14 -29.43 6.33
CA ILE A 641 2.33 -28.96 5.19
C ILE A 641 2.49 -29.93 4.01
N LEU A 642 3.72 -30.34 3.69
CA LEU A 642 3.98 -31.27 2.58
C LEU A 642 3.37 -32.65 2.85
N LYS A 643 3.56 -33.22 4.04
CA LYS A 643 2.92 -34.49 4.44
C LYS A 643 1.40 -34.41 4.37
N HIS A 644 0.81 -33.25 4.71
CA HIS A 644 -0.63 -33.03 4.63
C HIS A 644 -1.13 -32.94 3.18
N ALA A 645 -0.41 -32.21 2.31
CA ALA A 645 -0.74 -32.12 0.89
C ALA A 645 -0.70 -33.49 0.20
N LEU A 646 0.30 -34.32 0.53
CA LEU A 646 0.44 -35.67 -0.04
C LEU A 646 -0.71 -36.62 0.30
N LYS A 647 -1.61 -36.26 1.24
CA LYS A 647 -2.80 -37.05 1.61
C LYS A 647 -4.03 -36.79 0.73
N PHE A 648 -3.96 -35.88 -0.26
CA PHE A 648 -5.06 -35.70 -1.22
C PHE A 648 -5.38 -37.04 -1.91
N PRO A 649 -6.64 -37.52 -1.89
CA PRO A 649 -6.97 -38.91 -2.28
C PRO A 649 -6.59 -39.33 -3.69
N LYS A 650 -6.58 -38.38 -4.64
CA LYS A 650 -6.27 -38.60 -6.06
C LYS A 650 -5.02 -37.87 -6.53
N LEU A 651 -4.20 -37.40 -5.60
CA LEU A 651 -2.96 -36.69 -5.94
C LEU A 651 -2.07 -37.60 -6.80
N GLN A 652 -1.53 -37.04 -7.88
CA GLN A 652 -0.63 -37.71 -8.81
C GLN A 652 0.75 -37.08 -8.74
N ARG A 653 0.82 -35.75 -8.59
CA ARG A 653 2.07 -35.01 -8.48
C ARG A 653 1.94 -33.84 -7.50
N ALA A 654 2.96 -33.61 -6.70
CA ALA A 654 3.10 -32.41 -5.88
C ALA A 654 4.49 -31.82 -6.07
N VAL A 655 4.58 -30.49 -6.14
CA VAL A 655 5.86 -29.80 -6.22
C VAL A 655 6.06 -29.00 -4.95
N TYR A 656 7.10 -29.38 -4.19
CA TYR A 656 7.58 -28.66 -3.03
C TYR A 656 8.59 -27.61 -3.47
N SER A 657 8.46 -26.39 -2.99
CA SER A 657 9.43 -25.33 -3.26
C SER A 657 9.67 -24.40 -2.09
N THR A 658 10.87 -23.83 -2.02
CA THR A 658 11.17 -22.75 -1.08
C THR A 658 12.02 -21.67 -1.72
N CYS A 659 11.93 -20.49 -1.13
CA CYS A 659 12.77 -19.33 -1.38
C CYS A 659 14.03 -19.30 -0.48
N SER A 660 14.56 -20.46 -0.09
CA SER A 660 15.65 -20.61 0.89
C SER A 660 16.89 -21.25 0.29
N ILE A 661 18.06 -20.84 0.77
CA ILE A 661 19.34 -21.50 0.51
C ILE A 661 19.72 -22.54 1.58
N HIS A 662 19.01 -22.56 2.71
CA HIS A 662 19.31 -23.42 3.86
C HIS A 662 18.87 -24.86 3.61
N GLU A 663 19.75 -25.82 3.90
CA GLU A 663 19.43 -27.24 3.75
C GLU A 663 18.32 -27.71 4.70
N GLU A 664 18.18 -27.05 5.86
CA GLU A 664 17.17 -27.34 6.88
C GLU A 664 15.75 -27.20 6.33
N GLU A 665 15.52 -26.22 5.44
CA GLU A 665 14.23 -25.96 4.80
C GLU A 665 14.07 -26.71 3.48
N ASN A 666 15.13 -27.35 2.99
CA ASN A 666 15.19 -27.92 1.65
C ASN A 666 15.34 -29.44 1.74
N GLU A 667 16.55 -29.96 1.60
CA GLU A 667 16.84 -31.39 1.59
C GLU A 667 16.43 -32.06 2.90
N GLN A 668 16.60 -31.42 4.06
CA GLN A 668 16.18 -32.03 5.32
C GLN A 668 14.66 -32.19 5.45
N VAL A 669 13.87 -31.27 4.88
CA VAL A 669 12.40 -31.42 4.82
C VAL A 669 12.05 -32.60 3.91
N VAL A 670 12.68 -32.68 2.75
CA VAL A 670 12.45 -33.77 1.78
C VAL A 670 12.83 -35.12 2.40
N ASP A 671 13.97 -35.22 3.07
CA ASP A 671 14.43 -36.42 3.76
C ASP A 671 13.44 -36.86 4.86
N GLU A 672 13.02 -35.93 5.71
CA GLU A 672 12.02 -36.20 6.76
C GLU A 672 10.66 -36.67 6.20
N VAL A 673 10.27 -36.14 5.04
CA VAL A 673 9.01 -36.49 4.37
C VAL A 673 9.12 -37.85 3.69
N LEU A 674 10.25 -38.20 3.09
CA LEU A 674 10.49 -39.52 2.49
C LEU A 674 10.60 -40.64 3.53
N LEU A 675 10.95 -40.31 4.78
CA LEU A 675 10.93 -41.26 5.90
C LEU A 675 9.52 -41.55 6.45
N ASP A 676 8.52 -40.72 6.12
CA ASP A 676 7.14 -40.97 6.51
C ASP A 676 6.60 -42.25 5.88
N THR A 677 5.96 -43.10 6.68
CA THR A 677 5.51 -44.43 6.25
C THR A 677 4.47 -44.37 5.14
N TYR A 678 3.55 -43.41 5.18
CA TYR A 678 2.53 -43.25 4.14
C TYR A 678 3.18 -42.74 2.86
N VAL A 679 4.01 -41.71 2.96
CA VAL A 679 4.69 -41.11 1.79
C VAL A 679 5.55 -42.16 1.09
N ARG A 680 6.39 -42.90 1.82
CA ARG A 680 7.27 -43.93 1.24
C ARG A 680 6.55 -45.05 0.50
N GLN A 681 5.30 -45.35 0.89
CA GLN A 681 4.48 -46.39 0.24
C GLN A 681 3.75 -45.88 -1.01
N HIS A 682 3.51 -44.57 -1.10
CA HIS A 682 2.62 -43.99 -2.10
C HIS A 682 3.29 -43.00 -3.05
N PHE A 683 4.42 -42.40 -2.67
CA PHE A 683 5.10 -41.36 -3.43
C PHE A 683 6.60 -41.61 -3.49
N ARG A 684 7.22 -41.09 -4.54
CA ARG A 684 8.66 -41.00 -4.73
C ARG A 684 9.03 -39.64 -5.29
N LEU A 685 10.29 -39.26 -5.20
CA LEU A 685 10.79 -38.12 -5.99
C LEU A 685 10.84 -38.50 -7.47
N SER A 686 10.45 -37.56 -8.33
CA SER A 686 10.63 -37.70 -9.77
C SER A 686 12.12 -37.61 -10.08
N PRO A 687 12.71 -38.65 -10.69
CA PRO A 687 14.14 -38.63 -10.95
C PRO A 687 14.49 -37.61 -12.04
N PHE A 688 15.63 -36.96 -11.88
CA PHE A 688 16.27 -36.16 -12.93
C PHE A 688 15.36 -35.09 -13.60
N VAL A 689 14.49 -34.43 -12.83
CA VAL A 689 13.65 -33.34 -13.35
C VAL A 689 14.50 -32.23 -13.97
N LEU A 690 14.05 -31.70 -15.11
CA LEU A 690 14.72 -30.65 -15.89
C LEU A 690 16.25 -30.89 -16.07
N PRO A 691 16.67 -31.86 -16.90
CA PRO A 691 18.08 -32.28 -17.01
C PRO A 691 19.06 -31.15 -17.37
N ASN A 692 18.60 -30.17 -18.14
CA ASN A 692 19.42 -29.01 -18.55
C ASN A 692 19.64 -28.00 -17.42
N TRP A 693 18.94 -28.15 -16.28
CA TRP A 693 19.18 -27.35 -15.09
C TRP A 693 20.34 -27.93 -14.28
N THR A 694 21.48 -27.24 -14.34
CA THR A 694 22.77 -27.73 -13.81
C THR A 694 22.90 -27.64 -12.29
N HIS A 695 22.22 -26.69 -11.64
CA HIS A 695 22.30 -26.54 -10.20
C HIS A 695 21.32 -27.48 -9.48
N ARG A 696 21.84 -28.60 -8.97
CA ARG A 696 21.07 -29.65 -8.26
C ARG A 696 21.09 -29.47 -6.75
N GLY A 697 20.29 -30.27 -6.04
CA GLY A 697 20.35 -30.40 -4.59
C GLY A 697 21.69 -30.93 -4.07
N LEU A 698 21.88 -30.90 -2.76
CA LEU A 698 23.14 -31.27 -2.12
C LEU A 698 23.47 -32.76 -2.29
N GLY A 699 24.68 -33.07 -2.77
CA GLY A 699 25.15 -34.45 -3.01
C GLY A 699 25.38 -35.28 -1.74
N THR A 700 25.21 -34.70 -0.55
CA THR A 700 25.18 -35.42 0.74
C THR A 700 23.91 -36.25 0.91
N TYR A 701 22.88 -36.02 0.10
CA TYR A 701 21.62 -36.77 0.09
C TYR A 701 21.56 -37.62 -1.19
N GLU A 702 21.12 -38.88 -1.09
CA GLU A 702 21.03 -39.79 -2.25
C GLU A 702 20.13 -39.23 -3.35
N PHE A 703 19.08 -38.51 -2.97
CA PHE A 703 18.13 -37.86 -3.87
C PHE A 703 18.56 -36.45 -4.30
N GLY A 704 19.74 -35.96 -3.89
CA GLY A 704 20.17 -34.58 -4.16
C GLY A 704 20.12 -34.23 -5.65
N ASN A 705 20.48 -35.18 -6.52
CA ASN A 705 20.41 -35.03 -7.97
C ASN A 705 18.97 -34.98 -8.51
N ASP A 706 17.96 -35.38 -7.76
CA ASP A 706 16.54 -35.32 -8.18
C ASP A 706 15.87 -34.00 -7.79
N CYS A 707 16.55 -33.17 -6.99
CA CYS A 707 16.11 -31.83 -6.61
C CYS A 707 16.84 -30.75 -7.43
N LEU A 708 16.21 -29.58 -7.54
CA LEU A 708 16.80 -28.39 -8.15
C LEU A 708 17.13 -27.36 -7.08
N ARG A 709 18.31 -26.73 -7.18
CA ARG A 709 18.65 -25.51 -6.47
C ARG A 709 18.85 -24.38 -7.47
N ALA A 710 18.66 -23.15 -7.02
CA ALA A 710 18.93 -21.95 -7.80
C ALA A 710 19.72 -20.98 -6.93
N ASP A 711 20.55 -20.14 -7.55
CA ASP A 711 21.26 -19.04 -6.88
C ASP A 711 21.67 -17.94 -7.88
N PRO A 712 21.96 -16.72 -7.41
CA PRO A 712 22.30 -15.61 -8.29
C PRO A 712 23.54 -15.85 -9.15
N ALA A 713 24.57 -16.51 -8.61
CA ALA A 713 25.85 -16.70 -9.27
C ALA A 713 25.80 -17.77 -10.36
N LYS A 714 25.04 -18.85 -10.17
CA LYS A 714 24.99 -19.96 -11.13
C LYS A 714 23.80 -19.90 -12.08
N THR A 715 22.65 -19.46 -11.60
CA THR A 715 21.40 -19.55 -12.39
C THR A 715 20.85 -18.17 -12.78
N LEU A 716 21.50 -17.08 -12.35
CA LEU A 716 21.03 -15.70 -12.54
C LEU A 716 19.58 -15.52 -12.08
N THR A 717 19.23 -16.14 -10.96
CA THR A 717 17.91 -16.05 -10.32
C THR A 717 18.06 -15.80 -8.83
N ASN A 718 16.96 -15.58 -8.14
CA ASN A 718 16.96 -15.74 -6.69
C ASN A 718 17.36 -17.18 -6.28
N GLY A 719 17.89 -17.29 -5.07
CA GLY A 719 18.06 -18.52 -4.34
C GLY A 719 16.73 -19.25 -4.15
N PHE A 720 16.68 -20.50 -4.58
CA PHE A 720 15.44 -21.27 -4.63
C PHE A 720 15.71 -22.78 -4.54
N PHE A 721 14.70 -23.55 -4.13
CA PHE A 721 14.76 -25.01 -4.09
C PHE A 721 13.46 -25.61 -4.62
N VAL A 722 13.55 -26.72 -5.36
CA VAL A 722 12.38 -27.44 -5.88
C VAL A 722 12.59 -28.96 -5.77
N ALA A 723 11.57 -29.66 -5.27
CA ALA A 723 11.47 -31.11 -5.26
C ALA A 723 10.11 -31.58 -5.78
N VAL A 724 10.10 -32.53 -6.71
CA VAL A 724 8.87 -33.02 -7.36
C VAL A 724 8.54 -34.41 -6.84
N PHE A 725 7.39 -34.57 -6.21
CA PHE A 725 6.86 -35.84 -5.73
C PHE A 725 5.84 -36.39 -6.71
N GLU A 726 5.96 -37.67 -7.05
CA GLU A 726 5.03 -38.38 -7.93
C GLU A 726 4.45 -39.61 -7.23
N ARG A 727 3.16 -39.87 -7.46
CA ARG A 727 2.49 -41.05 -6.93
C ARG A 727 3.00 -42.30 -7.63
N ILE A 728 3.38 -43.30 -6.84
CA ILE A 728 3.83 -44.61 -7.32
C ILE A 728 2.63 -45.30 -7.98
N SER A 729 2.76 -45.70 -9.25
CA SER A 729 1.74 -46.49 -9.93
C SER A 729 1.68 -47.91 -9.39
N GLU A 730 0.51 -48.56 -9.46
CA GLU A 730 0.34 -49.97 -9.06
C GLU A 730 1.26 -50.92 -9.86
N SER A 731 1.65 -50.54 -11.08
CA SER A 731 2.61 -51.28 -11.90
C SER A 731 4.05 -51.22 -11.38
N ALA A 732 4.45 -50.12 -10.73
CA ALA A 732 5.80 -49.94 -10.18
C ALA A 732 6.04 -50.78 -8.92
N HIS A 733 4.99 -51.03 -8.12
CA HIS A 733 5.03 -51.98 -6.99
C HIS A 733 5.33 -53.42 -7.46
N ALA A 734 4.84 -53.81 -8.63
CA ALA A 734 5.12 -55.12 -9.24
C ALA A 734 6.56 -55.22 -9.80
N GLU A 735 7.10 -54.12 -10.35
CA GLU A 735 8.47 -54.04 -10.87
C GLU A 735 9.51 -54.05 -9.73
N GLU A 736 9.30 -53.27 -8.65
CA GLU A 736 10.16 -53.29 -7.46
C GLU A 736 10.09 -54.63 -6.71
N GLY A 737 8.91 -55.25 -6.66
CA GLY A 737 8.74 -56.62 -6.14
C GLY A 737 9.58 -57.62 -6.93
N ARG A 738 9.54 -57.56 -8.27
CA ARG A 738 10.35 -58.42 -9.16
C ARG A 738 11.86 -58.13 -9.07
N ILE A 739 12.27 -56.88 -8.87
CA ILE A 739 13.68 -56.49 -8.70
C ILE A 739 14.20 -56.95 -7.33
N LYS A 740 13.41 -56.85 -6.26
CA LYS A 740 13.74 -57.38 -4.94
C LYS A 740 13.80 -58.92 -4.95
N GLU A 741 12.90 -59.60 -5.64
CA GLU A 741 12.98 -61.07 -5.84
C GLU A 741 14.20 -61.49 -6.68
N ARG A 742 14.56 -60.72 -7.72
CA ARG A 742 15.78 -60.98 -8.52
C ARG A 742 17.06 -60.76 -7.72
N LYS A 743 17.13 -59.71 -6.89
CA LYS A 743 18.28 -59.47 -5.98
C LYS A 743 18.37 -60.53 -4.88
N LYS A 744 17.22 -61.02 -4.36
CA LYS A 744 17.18 -62.11 -3.37
C LYS A 744 17.62 -63.45 -3.96
N LYS A 745 17.21 -63.77 -5.21
CA LYS A 745 17.68 -64.95 -5.96
C LYS A 745 19.16 -64.87 -6.37
N HIS A 746 19.71 -63.68 -6.61
CA HIS A 746 21.15 -63.52 -6.90
C HIS A 746 22.02 -63.64 -5.65
N GLY A 747 21.57 -63.14 -4.50
CA GLY A 747 22.27 -63.30 -3.21
C GLY A 747 22.33 -64.74 -2.71
N GLU A 748 21.28 -65.54 -2.93
CA GLU A 748 21.27 -66.97 -2.55
C GLU A 748 22.21 -67.83 -3.44
N VAL A 749 22.53 -67.39 -4.65
CA VAL A 749 23.49 -68.08 -5.55
C VAL A 749 24.94 -67.70 -5.22
N SER A 750 25.21 -66.47 -4.76
CA SER A 750 26.55 -66.08 -4.29
C SER A 750 26.91 -66.72 -2.95
N ASP A 751 25.95 -66.82 -2.02
CA ASP A 751 26.18 -67.45 -0.71
C ASP A 751 26.38 -68.97 -0.82
N ALA A 752 25.83 -69.61 -1.87
CA ALA A 752 26.07 -71.02 -2.18
C ALA A 752 27.46 -71.27 -2.82
N ALA A 753 27.99 -70.32 -3.60
CA ALA A 753 29.32 -70.43 -4.20
C ALA A 753 30.45 -70.21 -3.15
N ASP A 754 30.27 -69.25 -2.25
CA ASP A 754 31.24 -68.96 -1.16
C ASP A 754 31.28 -70.05 -0.08
N ALA A 755 30.20 -70.82 0.08
CA ALA A 755 30.15 -71.98 0.98
C ALA A 755 30.87 -73.21 0.42
N ILE A 756 31.06 -73.30 -0.90
CA ILE A 756 31.78 -74.41 -1.55
C ILE A 756 33.30 -74.14 -1.53
N GLU A 757 33.76 -72.89 -1.74
CA GLU A 757 35.19 -72.55 -1.65
C GLU A 757 35.76 -72.62 -0.22
N LYS A 758 34.94 -72.37 0.82
CA LYS A 758 35.39 -72.50 2.22
C LYS A 758 35.57 -73.95 2.69
N LYS A 759 34.94 -74.94 2.04
CA LYS A 759 35.12 -76.36 2.40
C LYS A 759 36.38 -77.00 1.80
N ASP A 760 36.93 -76.44 0.72
CA ASP A 760 38.16 -76.97 0.10
C ASP A 760 39.45 -76.41 0.72
N ASN A 761 39.40 -75.23 1.34
CA ASN A 761 40.58 -74.65 2.00
C ASN A 761 40.87 -75.23 3.40
N ASP A 762 39.88 -75.81 4.09
CA ASP A 762 40.08 -76.43 5.41
C ASP A 762 40.64 -77.88 5.35
N LYS A 763 40.75 -78.48 4.16
CA LYS A 763 41.41 -79.79 3.97
C LYS A 763 42.91 -79.71 3.64
N LYS A 764 43.49 -78.52 3.48
CA LYS A 764 44.93 -78.33 3.24
C LYS A 764 45.73 -77.80 4.44
N ARG A 765 45.10 -77.66 5.61
CA ARG A 765 45.77 -77.37 6.88
C ARG A 765 45.44 -78.44 7.94
N LYS A 766 45.88 -79.67 7.69
CA LYS A 766 46.16 -80.68 8.72
C LYS A 766 47.13 -81.71 8.19
#